data_AF-A0A0F4GT59-F1
#
_entry.id   AF-A0A0F4GT59-F1
#
_cell.length_a   1.000
_cell.length_b   1.000
_cell.length_c   1.000
_cell.angle_alpha   90.00
_cell.angle_beta   90.00
_cell.angle_gamma   90.00
#
_symmetry.space_group_name_H-M   'P 1'
#
loop_
_entity.id
_entity.type
_entity.pdbx_description
1 polymer ?
#
loop_
_entity_poly.entity_id
_entity_poly.type
_entity_poly.pdbx_seq_one_letter_code
_entity_poly.pdbx_strand_id
1 'polypeptide(L)'
;MSYNPLGGGYGRGRPEDEYDNPQNPFMDHRQPSPGGYHIPAPQNGYQLSDRPYVHHDGPLEIPSGPMGPGSFAHSTDRLQAQPTYEVTNMPNTYGHGQAYDDEHSHGYTPNPFQQQAHEGRAEYNLSPHPQGGNEYFHDGNPTTYDAPHHGYYQDEEDDRPMLAPGTYGPDPHQAHLSPDPDLEGGYNDPPPPPVNAPIRRWKTVKEVQLFNGNLVLDCPIPPRLLNQVQHAQPPERDEFTHMRYSAATCDPSEFGKKRFTLRQRLFAKPRQTELFIVITMYNEEDELLARTLIGVIKNIEYMNSRTSSKTWGKEAWKKIVVCIVSDGRAKINPRTRSVLAAMGIYQDGIAKQQVNGVDVTAHIYEYTTQMTLEIKKGIVGVKKGNTPVQILFCLKEKNQKKINSHRWFFQAFGEVLQPNICVLIDAGTRPGRSSVYDLWKAFDREPMCGGACGEIKAMLEKGKNLINPLVAAQNFEYKMSNILDKPLESAFGFITVLPGAFSAYRFVALQNDKTGQGPLEKYFAGETMHGANAGIFTANMYLAEDRILCWELVSKRNCSWILQYVKSATGETDVPTEMADFILQRRRWLNGSFFAAVYSLAHFYQIFRSHHSLFRKLFFFVEFTYQAVNMLFAWFAIGNFFLVFRILTTSLSGKDLLGTAGLILSVTFEWLYLATLVTCFVLALGNRPQGSNKFYMAQVYFWAVIMAYLLFASVFVTVKSVQAQVATQQGFSVDLLFKNKLFFTLIISMASTWLLYLIASILFLDPWHMVTSFIQYLLLTPTYLNILNVYAFCNTHDITWGTKGDDKPEKLPAANLKPGGKVDVAIPTDDADLNTQYEQELRIFSTKYAAPKRDVTHEQKHEDYYKGFRSAVVLAWMFCNLALAAIVLNAGGMERVTPQKGDDEDEADSRAVIYMAVVLYSVAALAAVRFIGACWFLVTRLFRGV
;
A
#
# COMPACT_ATOMS: atom_id res chain seq x y z
N MET A 1 46.16 -59.09 1.77
CA MET A 1 47.29 -59.16 2.71
C MET A 1 47.08 -58.07 3.77
N SER A 2 47.28 -58.25 5.07
CA SER A 2 47.20 -59.45 5.93
C SER A 2 47.53 -59.05 7.38
N TYR A 3 46.96 -59.74 8.38
CA TYR A 3 47.25 -59.65 9.82
C TYR A 3 46.92 -58.35 10.60
N ASN A 4 45.90 -58.48 11.44
CA ASN A 4 45.92 -58.02 12.85
C ASN A 4 46.79 -59.05 13.64
N PRO A 5 47.51 -58.70 14.73
CA PRO A 5 46.93 -58.97 16.07
C PRO A 5 47.43 -58.14 17.28
N LEU A 6 46.54 -57.98 18.28
CA LEU A 6 46.71 -58.15 19.75
C LEU A 6 47.86 -57.47 20.55
N GLY A 7 47.55 -56.99 21.77
CA GLY A 7 48.40 -57.29 22.94
C GLY A 7 48.51 -56.29 24.12
N GLY A 8 47.47 -56.19 24.96
CA GLY A 8 47.41 -55.82 26.40
C GLY A 8 48.55 -55.14 27.22
N GLY A 9 48.17 -54.39 28.27
CA GLY A 9 49.10 -53.92 29.32
C GLY A 9 48.46 -52.99 30.37
N TYR A 10 48.55 -53.32 31.66
CA TYR A 10 48.06 -52.50 32.79
C TYR A 10 49.06 -51.41 33.22
N GLY A 11 48.58 -50.26 33.69
CA GLY A 11 49.40 -49.25 34.41
C GLY A 11 48.57 -48.08 34.97
N ARG A 12 48.89 -47.57 36.16
CA ARG A 12 48.18 -46.45 36.82
C ARG A 12 49.10 -45.22 37.03
N GLY A 13 48.64 -44.06 36.56
CA GLY A 13 48.24 -42.98 37.48
C GLY A 13 49.09 -41.70 37.63
N ARG A 14 48.63 -40.63 36.95
CA ARG A 14 48.63 -39.19 37.35
C ARG A 14 49.96 -38.42 37.52
N PRO A 15 49.94 -37.08 37.44
CA PRO A 15 49.14 -36.20 36.55
C PRO A 15 50.01 -35.13 35.85
N GLU A 16 49.50 -34.46 34.80
CA GLU A 16 50.16 -33.32 34.13
C GLU A 16 49.16 -32.21 33.76
N ASP A 17 49.70 -31.08 33.32
CA ASP A 17 49.08 -29.75 33.23
C ASP A 17 48.50 -29.37 31.84
N GLU A 18 47.92 -28.17 31.80
CA GLU A 18 47.69 -27.22 30.68
C GLU A 18 47.47 -27.66 29.20
N TYR A 19 46.34 -27.19 28.66
CA TYR A 19 46.07 -26.70 27.28
C TYR A 19 46.69 -27.40 26.03
N ASP A 20 45.84 -28.05 25.22
CA ASP A 20 45.42 -27.50 23.89
C ASP A 20 44.13 -28.17 23.32
N ASN A 21 43.64 -27.69 22.18
CA ASN A 21 42.46 -28.11 21.38
C ASN A 21 42.90 -29.01 20.16
N PRO A 22 42.03 -29.67 19.33
CA PRO A 22 40.57 -29.63 19.26
C PRO A 22 39.76 -30.94 18.92
N GLN A 23 38.43 -30.87 19.16
CA GLN A 23 37.30 -31.51 18.43
C GLN A 23 37.10 -33.06 18.30
N ASN A 24 36.10 -33.56 19.05
CA ASN A 24 34.98 -34.48 18.63
C ASN A 24 35.26 -35.94 18.17
N PRO A 25 34.24 -36.83 18.04
CA PRO A 25 32.87 -36.85 18.63
C PRO A 25 32.44 -38.23 19.25
N PHE A 26 31.22 -38.30 19.82
CA PHE A 26 30.44 -39.50 20.22
C PHE A 26 30.96 -40.45 21.33
N MET A 27 30.37 -40.37 22.55
CA MET A 27 29.49 -41.40 23.14
C MET A 27 28.89 -40.95 24.49
N ASP A 28 27.80 -41.59 24.94
CA ASP A 28 26.96 -41.19 26.11
C ASP A 28 26.74 -42.37 27.08
N HIS A 29 26.88 -42.15 28.40
CA HIS A 29 26.47 -43.10 29.45
C HIS A 29 25.85 -42.44 30.70
N ARG A 30 24.52 -42.31 30.65
CA ARG A 30 23.50 -42.54 31.71
C ARG A 30 23.96 -43.54 32.81
N GLN A 31 23.48 -43.54 34.08
CA GLN A 31 22.38 -42.90 34.85
C GLN A 31 22.66 -43.15 36.38
N PRO A 32 21.81 -42.88 37.42
CA PRO A 32 20.35 -42.61 37.42
C PRO A 32 19.80 -41.41 38.24
N SER A 33 18.52 -41.15 37.95
CA SER A 33 17.42 -40.40 38.61
C SER A 33 17.34 -40.44 40.16
N PRO A 34 16.51 -39.59 40.85
CA PRO A 34 15.25 -39.00 40.34
C PRO A 34 14.82 -37.57 40.79
N GLY A 35 13.81 -37.02 40.09
CA GLY A 35 12.73 -36.28 40.78
C GLY A 35 12.44 -34.81 40.45
N GLY A 36 12.35 -34.39 39.18
CA GLY A 36 11.82 -33.04 38.86
C GLY A 36 11.65 -32.75 37.37
N TYR A 37 10.43 -32.40 36.95
CA TYR A 37 10.13 -32.04 35.55
C TYR A 37 10.37 -30.54 35.29
N HIS A 38 11.59 -30.18 34.84
CA HIS A 38 11.85 -28.88 34.21
C HIS A 38 11.79 -28.99 32.68
N ILE A 39 11.19 -27.97 32.05
CA ILE A 39 11.08 -27.85 30.59
C ILE A 39 12.41 -27.31 30.04
N PRO A 40 13.03 -27.94 29.03
CA PRO A 40 14.25 -27.42 28.41
C PRO A 40 14.02 -26.06 27.73
N ALA A 41 14.99 -25.15 27.86
CA ALA A 41 14.96 -23.85 27.17
C ALA A 41 15.03 -24.04 25.64
N PRO A 42 14.34 -23.18 24.85
CA PRO A 42 14.45 -23.22 23.40
C PRO A 42 15.87 -22.85 22.96
N GLN A 43 16.41 -23.59 21.98
CA GLN A 43 17.74 -23.34 21.40
C GLN A 43 17.83 -21.94 20.78
N ASN A 44 19.04 -21.37 20.79
CA ASN A 44 19.37 -20.02 20.31
C ASN A 44 18.66 -19.65 18.99
N GLY A 45 17.61 -18.83 19.10
CA GLY A 45 17.04 -18.13 17.95
C GLY A 45 17.99 -17.04 17.45
N TYR A 46 17.81 -16.60 16.20
CA TYR A 46 18.58 -15.50 15.59
C TYR A 46 18.22 -14.13 16.20
N GLN A 47 18.60 -13.91 17.46
CA GLN A 47 18.81 -12.56 17.96
C GLN A 47 20.07 -11.98 17.31
N LEU A 48 19.98 -10.75 16.81
CA LEU A 48 21.15 -9.93 16.55
C LEU A 48 21.74 -9.52 17.91
N SER A 49 22.67 -10.33 18.43
CA SER A 49 23.45 -9.95 19.61
C SER A 49 24.19 -8.64 19.34
N ASP A 50 24.48 -7.90 20.41
CA ASP A 50 25.27 -6.65 20.38
C ASP A 50 24.69 -5.57 19.44
N ARG A 51 23.51 -5.05 19.83
CA ARG A 51 23.24 -3.61 19.79
C ARG A 51 23.76 -2.98 21.11
N PRO A 52 24.70 -2.03 21.09
CA PRO A 52 24.90 -1.14 22.23
C PRO A 52 23.73 -0.14 22.36
N TYR A 53 23.57 0.48 23.53
CA TYR A 53 22.47 1.38 23.94
C TYR A 53 21.09 0.69 24.12
N VAL A 54 20.40 0.76 25.26
CA VAL A 54 20.77 1.12 26.65
C VAL A 54 20.00 0.18 27.58
N HIS A 55 20.66 -0.48 28.53
CA HIS A 55 19.98 -1.00 29.74
C HIS A 55 19.91 0.11 30.77
N HIS A 56 18.70 0.47 31.21
CA HIS A 56 18.48 1.41 32.31
C HIS A 56 17.74 0.72 33.46
N ASP A 57 18.25 -0.44 33.87
CA ASP A 57 17.84 -1.11 35.11
C ASP A 57 18.49 -0.41 36.30
N GLY A 58 17.77 0.58 36.83
CA GLY A 58 18.03 1.18 38.14
C GLY A 58 16.76 1.09 38.99
N PRO A 59 16.79 0.45 40.17
CA PRO A 59 15.60 0.37 41.02
C PRO A 59 15.28 1.75 41.59
N LEU A 60 14.20 2.36 41.11
CA LEU A 60 13.62 3.54 41.75
C LEU A 60 12.88 3.09 43.01
N GLU A 61 13.51 3.28 44.18
CA GLU A 61 12.83 3.17 45.47
C GLU A 61 11.70 4.21 45.55
N ILE A 62 10.49 3.75 45.84
CA ILE A 62 9.33 4.61 46.09
C ILE A 62 9.05 4.60 47.59
N PRO A 63 8.97 5.75 48.29
CA PRO A 63 8.64 5.79 49.71
C PRO A 63 7.23 5.23 49.95
N SER A 64 7.15 4.05 50.57
CA SER A 64 5.89 3.41 50.93
C SER A 64 5.29 4.06 52.19
N GLY A 65 4.42 5.06 51.98
CA GLY A 65 3.56 5.56 53.05
C GLY A 65 2.58 4.49 53.55
N PRO A 66 2.10 4.53 54.81
CA PRO A 66 1.28 3.47 55.37
C PRO A 66 -0.08 3.32 54.67
N MET A 67 -0.38 2.13 54.15
CA MET A 67 -1.70 1.84 53.57
C MET A 67 -2.71 1.49 54.66
N GLY A 68 -3.86 2.18 54.66
CA GLY A 68 -5.06 1.71 55.36
C GLY A 68 -5.73 0.57 54.57
N PRO A 69 -6.35 -0.43 55.24
CA PRO A 69 -6.97 -1.57 54.57
C PRO A 69 -8.31 -1.17 53.93
N GLY A 70 -8.40 -1.12 52.60
CA GLY A 70 -9.68 -0.88 51.92
C GLY A 70 -9.72 -0.62 50.40
N SER A 71 -8.58 -0.46 49.71
CA SER A 71 -8.61 -0.14 48.26
C SER A 71 -8.75 -1.38 47.36
N PHE A 72 -9.59 -1.28 46.33
CA PHE A 72 -9.80 -2.31 45.32
C PHE A 72 -8.61 -2.41 44.35
N ALA A 73 -8.42 -3.58 43.73
CA ALA A 73 -7.31 -3.82 42.80
C ALA A 73 -7.39 -2.92 41.55
N HIS A 74 -6.50 -1.92 41.46
CA HIS A 74 -6.42 -1.02 40.31
C HIS A 74 -6.08 -1.77 39.02
N SER A 75 -6.71 -1.35 37.91
CA SER A 75 -6.47 -1.93 36.58
C SER A 75 -5.05 -1.67 36.09
N THR A 76 -4.33 -2.73 35.72
CA THR A 76 -2.90 -2.70 35.32
C THR A 76 -2.63 -2.21 33.88
N ASP A 77 -3.66 -1.66 33.22
CA ASP A 77 -3.68 -1.28 31.81
C ASP A 77 -4.15 0.19 31.66
N ARG A 78 -3.71 1.05 32.57
CA ARG A 78 -3.93 2.50 32.53
C ARG A 78 -2.82 3.19 31.73
N LEU A 79 -3.18 4.23 30.98
CA LEU A 79 -2.21 5.18 30.45
C LEU A 79 -1.53 5.89 31.63
N GLN A 80 -0.20 6.07 31.58
CA GLN A 80 0.45 6.95 32.55
C GLN A 80 0.00 8.39 32.30
N ALA A 81 -0.28 9.14 33.36
CA ALA A 81 -0.58 10.57 33.26
C ALA A 81 0.62 11.30 32.62
N GLN A 82 0.48 11.68 31.35
CA GLN A 82 1.50 12.40 30.62
C GLN A 82 1.45 13.89 31.00
N PRO A 83 2.59 14.61 31.00
CA PRO A 83 2.61 16.07 30.95
C PRO A 83 2.24 16.57 29.53
N THR A 84 1.07 16.17 29.03
CA THR A 84 0.40 16.76 27.87
C THR A 84 -0.66 17.73 28.38
N TYR A 85 -0.70 18.93 27.78
CA TYR A 85 -1.53 20.01 28.31
C TYR A 85 -3.01 19.72 28.05
N GLU A 86 -3.80 19.58 29.12
CA GLU A 86 -5.23 19.37 29.01
C GLU A 86 -5.93 20.64 28.50
N VAL A 87 -6.85 20.46 27.56
CA VAL A 87 -7.54 21.56 26.89
C VAL A 87 -8.72 22.10 27.70
N THR A 88 -9.20 21.36 28.71
CA THR A 88 -10.49 21.56 29.41
C THR A 88 -10.44 22.19 30.82
N ASN A 89 -9.27 22.30 31.47
CA ASN A 89 -9.21 22.72 32.89
C ASN A 89 -8.37 23.99 33.16
N MET A 90 -9.04 25.15 33.26
CA MET A 90 -8.60 26.30 34.05
C MET A 90 -9.84 27.03 34.62
N PRO A 91 -9.77 27.61 35.83
CA PRO A 91 -10.88 28.37 36.42
C PRO A 91 -11.18 29.66 35.63
N ASN A 92 -12.35 30.23 35.87
CA ASN A 92 -12.90 31.46 35.23
C ASN A 92 -13.39 31.31 33.78
N THR A 93 -13.93 30.16 33.41
CA THR A 93 -14.86 30.08 32.26
C THR A 93 -16.29 30.31 32.76
N TYR A 94 -16.90 31.46 32.45
CA TYR A 94 -18.27 31.78 32.86
C TYR A 94 -19.30 30.97 32.06
N GLY A 95 -20.03 30.08 32.73
CA GLY A 95 -21.16 29.36 32.13
C GLY A 95 -21.62 28.15 32.95
N HIS A 96 -22.77 28.27 33.62
CA HIS A 96 -23.55 27.17 34.24
C HIS A 96 -22.83 26.29 35.29
N GLY A 97 -22.75 26.80 36.53
CA GLY A 97 -22.37 26.04 37.73
C GLY A 97 -23.24 26.27 38.98
N GLN A 98 -24.29 27.11 38.90
CA GLN A 98 -25.17 27.41 40.05
C GLN A 98 -26.18 26.27 40.31
N ALA A 99 -25.73 25.19 40.94
CA ALA A 99 -26.60 24.11 41.44
C ALA A 99 -25.97 23.22 42.55
N TYR A 100 -24.83 23.57 43.16
CA TYR A 100 -24.12 22.64 44.06
C TYR A 100 -23.40 23.23 45.30
N ASP A 101 -23.26 24.55 45.44
CA ASP A 101 -22.57 25.17 46.59
C ASP A 101 -23.52 25.70 47.70
N ASP A 102 -24.83 25.46 47.58
CA ASP A 102 -25.87 26.14 48.38
C ASP A 102 -26.33 25.35 49.64
N GLU A 103 -25.56 24.34 50.07
CA GLU A 103 -25.94 23.47 51.20
C GLU A 103 -24.89 23.35 52.33
N HIS A 104 -23.70 23.97 52.20
CA HIS A 104 -22.58 23.79 53.15
C HIS A 104 -21.91 25.11 53.61
N SER A 105 -22.68 26.03 54.20
CA SER A 105 -22.14 27.23 54.87
C SER A 105 -22.87 27.64 56.17
N HIS A 106 -23.31 26.67 56.98
CA HIS A 106 -23.93 26.95 58.28
C HIS A 106 -22.94 27.53 59.32
N GLY A 107 -22.88 28.86 59.38
CA GLY A 107 -22.90 29.62 60.63
C GLY A 107 -21.59 29.87 61.37
N TYR A 108 -21.09 31.10 61.26
CA TYR A 108 -20.59 31.83 62.44
C TYR A 108 -20.86 33.33 62.30
N THR A 109 -21.43 33.95 63.34
CA THR A 109 -21.81 35.37 63.33
C THR A 109 -20.75 36.23 64.04
N PRO A 110 -20.25 37.31 63.41
CA PRO A 110 -19.46 38.33 64.11
C PRO A 110 -20.36 39.21 64.98
N ASN A 111 -20.10 39.25 66.29
CA ASN A 111 -20.81 40.12 67.22
C ASN A 111 -20.20 41.54 67.18
N PRO A 112 -20.98 42.64 67.11
CA PRO A 112 -20.44 44.00 67.17
C PRO A 112 -19.95 44.37 68.60
N PHE A 113 -19.24 45.50 68.67
CA PHE A 113 -18.56 46.09 69.86
C PHE A 113 -17.19 45.50 70.26
N GLN A 114 -16.13 46.15 69.79
CA GLN A 114 -15.06 46.63 70.68
C GLN A 114 -14.43 47.92 70.12
N GLN A 115 -13.75 48.69 70.96
CA GLN A 115 -13.35 50.09 70.68
C GLN A 115 -11.83 50.31 70.71
N GLN A 116 -11.43 51.49 70.23
CA GLN A 116 -10.21 52.25 70.56
C GLN A 116 -8.86 51.87 69.90
N ALA A 117 -8.46 52.78 69.01
CA ALA A 117 -7.18 53.53 69.01
C ALA A 117 -5.83 52.81 68.85
N HIS A 118 -5.12 53.17 67.78
CA HIS A 118 -3.84 53.89 67.90
C HIS A 118 -3.60 54.77 66.66
N GLU A 119 -2.66 55.71 66.75
CA GLU A 119 -2.47 56.85 65.82
C GLU A 119 -1.15 56.76 65.02
N GLY A 120 -1.03 57.50 63.91
CA GLY A 120 0.24 58.16 63.56
C GLY A 120 0.74 58.10 62.10
N ARG A 121 0.75 59.28 61.44
CA ARG A 121 1.53 59.70 60.23
C ARG A 121 1.11 59.05 58.89
N ALA A 122 0.95 59.77 57.76
CA ALA A 122 1.71 60.86 57.10
C ALA A 122 2.92 60.35 56.29
N GLU A 123 3.20 60.75 55.03
CA GLU A 123 2.68 61.90 54.25
C GLU A 123 2.95 61.78 52.71
N TYR A 124 2.21 62.58 51.91
CA TYR A 124 2.39 63.05 50.50
C TYR A 124 2.85 62.13 49.31
N ASN A 125 2.67 62.50 48.02
CA ASN A 125 1.49 62.79 47.15
C ASN A 125 1.98 63.30 45.75
N LEU A 126 1.06 63.46 44.77
CA LEU A 126 1.10 64.28 43.52
C LEU A 126 1.68 63.72 42.20
N SER A 127 0.77 63.60 41.22
CA SER A 127 1.02 63.78 39.76
C SER A 127 0.98 65.27 39.39
N PRO A 128 1.27 65.68 38.13
CA PRO A 128 0.16 66.12 37.26
C PRO A 128 0.34 65.91 35.73
N HIS A 129 -0.74 66.19 35.00
CA HIS A 129 -0.83 66.37 33.53
C HIS A 129 -0.54 67.83 33.13
N PRO A 130 -0.31 68.12 31.82
CA PRO A 130 -1.03 69.23 31.18
C PRO A 130 -1.51 68.94 29.73
N GLN A 131 -2.34 69.85 29.18
CA GLN A 131 -2.93 69.78 27.82
C GLN A 131 -2.54 71.00 26.95
N GLY A 132 -2.64 70.85 25.63
CA GLY A 132 -3.17 71.89 24.72
C GLY A 132 -2.18 72.74 23.89
N GLY A 133 -2.59 73.11 22.66
CA GLY A 133 -1.93 74.12 21.80
C GLY A 133 -1.98 73.80 20.30
N ASN A 134 -2.45 74.76 19.47
CA ASN A 134 -2.46 74.68 18.00
C ASN A 134 -1.19 75.32 17.39
N GLU A 135 -0.81 74.98 16.15
CA GLU A 135 -0.87 75.90 14.99
C GLU A 135 -0.37 75.27 13.66
N TYR A 136 -0.53 76.00 12.54
CA TYR A 136 -0.20 75.60 11.16
C TYR A 136 1.20 76.12 10.74
N PHE A 137 1.94 75.39 9.87
CA PHE A 137 2.18 75.78 8.45
C PHE A 137 2.98 74.70 7.67
N HIS A 138 3.53 75.03 6.49
CA HIS A 138 3.65 74.14 5.33
C HIS A 138 5.05 74.14 4.66
N ASP A 139 5.33 73.06 3.92
CA ASP A 139 6.30 72.90 2.81
C ASP A 139 7.80 72.67 3.12
N GLY A 140 8.50 71.97 2.21
CA GLY A 140 9.89 71.50 2.37
C GLY A 140 10.32 70.30 1.50
N ASN A 141 10.08 70.36 0.19
CA ASN A 141 10.53 69.42 -0.88
C ASN A 141 12.10 69.27 -0.95
N PRO A 142 12.78 68.42 -1.79
CA PRO A 142 12.29 67.67 -2.97
C PRO A 142 12.91 66.28 -3.36
N THR A 143 12.14 65.47 -4.11
CA THR A 143 12.56 64.57 -5.25
C THR A 143 13.60 63.43 -5.00
N THR A 144 13.87 62.44 -5.89
CA THR A 144 13.72 62.25 -7.35
C THR A 144 13.46 60.79 -7.80
N TYR A 145 12.56 60.60 -8.80
CA TYR A 145 12.64 59.67 -9.96
C TYR A 145 12.64 58.12 -9.72
N ASP A 146 12.10 57.25 -10.59
CA ASP A 146 11.43 57.45 -11.91
C ASP A 146 10.32 56.40 -12.20
N ALA A 147 9.54 56.60 -13.28
CA ALA A 147 8.47 55.72 -13.81
C ALA A 147 8.82 55.29 -15.28
N PRO A 148 7.93 55.16 -16.31
CA PRO A 148 6.47 54.88 -16.41
C PRO A 148 6.22 53.49 -17.10
N HIS A 149 5.18 53.08 -17.87
CA HIS A 149 4.05 53.69 -18.62
C HIS A 149 2.80 52.75 -18.73
N HIS A 150 1.66 53.38 -19.04
CA HIS A 150 0.46 53.04 -19.85
C HIS A 150 0.48 51.81 -20.81
N GLY A 151 -0.68 51.28 -21.29
CA GLY A 151 -2.09 51.54 -20.96
C GLY A 151 -3.12 51.23 -22.08
N TYR A 152 -4.43 51.29 -21.73
CA TYR A 152 -5.67 51.43 -22.54
C TYR A 152 -6.13 50.42 -23.63
N TYR A 153 -7.38 49.96 -23.47
CA TYR A 153 -8.56 49.84 -24.39
C TYR A 153 -9.59 48.99 -23.59
N GLN A 154 -10.81 49.41 -23.21
CA GLN A 154 -11.94 50.11 -23.84
C GLN A 154 -12.71 49.29 -24.87
N ASP A 155 -13.99 49.02 -24.55
CA ASP A 155 -15.14 48.96 -25.47
C ASP A 155 -16.42 49.20 -24.66
N GLU A 156 -17.51 49.59 -25.33
CA GLU A 156 -18.78 50.08 -24.74
C GLU A 156 -19.99 49.29 -25.26
N GLU A 157 -21.11 49.35 -24.52
CA GLU A 157 -22.47 49.31 -25.11
C GLU A 157 -23.37 50.24 -24.27
N ASP A 158 -24.09 51.16 -24.92
CA ASP A 158 -24.82 52.28 -24.29
C ASP A 158 -26.28 52.30 -24.79
N ASP A 159 -27.21 51.81 -23.96
CA ASP A 159 -28.65 51.81 -24.25
C ASP A 159 -29.38 52.79 -23.31
N ARG A 160 -29.53 54.01 -23.82
CA ARG A 160 -30.11 55.19 -23.13
C ARG A 160 -31.63 55.29 -23.42
N PRO A 161 -32.45 55.96 -22.56
CA PRO A 161 -32.22 57.37 -22.22
C PRO A 161 -32.48 57.81 -20.76
N MET A 162 -31.88 58.96 -20.45
CA MET A 162 -32.09 59.74 -19.23
C MET A 162 -33.45 60.46 -19.23
N LEU A 163 -33.97 60.78 -18.05
CA LEU A 163 -34.48 62.13 -17.73
C LEU A 163 -34.56 62.37 -16.20
N ALA A 164 -34.30 63.60 -15.78
CA ALA A 164 -34.32 64.12 -14.40
C ALA A 164 -34.63 65.65 -14.48
N PRO A 165 -34.57 66.50 -13.41
CA PRO A 165 -34.46 66.25 -11.97
C PRO A 165 -35.38 67.10 -11.03
N GLY A 166 -35.92 66.50 -9.96
CA GLY A 166 -36.09 67.10 -8.61
C GLY A 166 -36.91 68.39 -8.35
N THR A 167 -36.80 68.86 -7.08
CA THR A 167 -37.16 70.18 -6.52
C THR A 167 -38.62 70.45 -6.07
N TYR A 168 -38.88 70.37 -4.75
CA TYR A 168 -39.17 71.57 -3.92
C TYR A 168 -39.01 71.30 -2.40
N GLY A 169 -38.96 72.38 -1.60
CA GLY A 169 -38.66 72.38 -0.15
C GLY A 169 -39.86 72.39 0.82
N PRO A 170 -39.61 72.57 2.14
CA PRO A 170 -40.54 72.15 3.22
C PRO A 170 -41.25 73.29 4.01
N ASP A 171 -42.20 72.87 4.86
CA ASP A 171 -42.89 73.62 5.94
C ASP A 171 -43.88 74.72 5.43
N PRO A 172 -44.99 75.07 6.13
CA PRO A 172 -45.03 75.36 7.57
C PRO A 172 -46.19 74.79 8.42
N HIS A 173 -45.93 74.67 9.74
CA HIS A 173 -46.84 74.84 10.90
C HIS A 173 -47.31 73.61 11.74
N GLN A 174 -46.88 73.65 13.02
CA GLN A 174 -47.67 73.45 14.26
C GLN A 174 -48.07 72.05 14.77
N ALA A 175 -47.27 71.60 15.74
CA ALA A 175 -47.66 71.28 17.13
C ALA A 175 -48.56 70.07 17.49
N HIS A 176 -47.97 69.17 18.29
CA HIS A 176 -48.52 68.31 19.35
C HIS A 176 -50.05 68.14 19.53
N LEU A 177 -50.48 66.88 19.65
CA LEU A 177 -50.88 66.28 20.94
C LEU A 177 -51.10 64.76 20.83
N SER A 178 -50.76 64.02 21.89
CA SER A 178 -51.19 62.62 22.12
C SER A 178 -52.44 62.62 23.00
N PRO A 179 -53.31 61.60 22.94
CA PRO A 179 -53.16 60.52 23.94
C PRO A 179 -53.56 59.10 23.49
N ASP A 180 -52.98 58.10 24.16
CA ASP A 180 -53.49 56.72 24.36
C ASP A 180 -54.77 56.71 25.25
N PRO A 181 -55.55 55.61 25.42
CA PRO A 181 -55.16 54.20 25.25
C PRO A 181 -56.22 53.22 24.63
N ASP A 182 -55.87 51.93 24.72
CA ASP A 182 -56.73 50.72 24.85
C ASP A 182 -57.29 49.97 23.60
N LEU A 183 -56.62 48.83 23.36
CA LEU A 183 -57.19 47.48 23.16
C LEU A 183 -58.14 47.18 21.97
N GLU A 184 -57.61 46.57 20.90
CA GLU A 184 -57.96 45.17 20.56
C GLU A 184 -56.95 44.43 19.64
N GLY A 185 -56.90 43.10 19.84
CA GLY A 185 -56.21 42.00 19.11
C GLY A 185 -55.33 42.24 17.86
N GLY A 186 -54.06 41.80 17.95
CA GLY A 186 -53.23 41.48 16.77
C GLY A 186 -51.87 40.84 17.09
N TYR A 187 -51.68 39.56 16.78
CA TYR A 187 -50.35 38.92 16.79
C TYR A 187 -49.55 39.37 15.55
N ASN A 188 -48.32 39.84 15.76
CA ASN A 188 -47.34 40.08 14.69
C ASN A 188 -46.03 39.38 15.05
N ASP A 189 -45.67 38.33 14.30
CA ASP A 189 -44.34 37.72 14.40
C ASP A 189 -43.27 38.67 13.87
N PRO A 190 -42.09 38.76 14.51
CA PRO A 190 -40.97 39.55 13.98
C PRO A 190 -40.43 38.92 12.68
N PRO A 191 -40.00 39.72 11.70
CA PRO A 191 -39.46 39.20 10.44
C PRO A 191 -38.19 38.39 10.67
N PRO A 192 -37.96 37.30 9.90
CA PRO A 192 -36.81 36.43 10.09
C PRO A 192 -35.50 37.18 9.79
N PRO A 193 -34.44 37.00 10.62
CA PRO A 193 -33.17 37.69 10.43
C PRO A 193 -32.45 37.24 9.15
N PRO A 194 -31.65 38.11 8.50
CA PRO A 194 -30.99 37.81 7.25
C PRO A 194 -29.97 36.66 7.40
N VAL A 195 -30.22 35.57 6.68
CA VAL A 195 -29.32 34.42 6.63
C VAL A 195 -28.08 34.77 5.81
N ASN A 196 -26.89 34.66 6.41
CA ASN A 196 -25.52 34.89 5.89
C ASN A 196 -24.74 36.12 6.40
N ALA A 197 -24.86 36.47 7.69
CA ALA A 197 -23.76 37.14 8.40
C ALA A 197 -22.76 36.08 8.94
N PRO A 198 -21.50 36.01 8.48
CA PRO A 198 -20.53 35.03 8.99
C PRO A 198 -20.10 35.40 10.41
N ILE A 199 -20.54 34.62 11.40
CA ILE A 199 -20.21 34.83 12.82
C ILE A 199 -18.70 34.69 13.02
N ARG A 200 -18.02 35.81 13.31
CA ARG A 200 -16.59 35.84 13.67
C ARG A 200 -16.38 35.31 15.10
N ARG A 201 -16.49 34.00 15.30
CA ARG A 201 -16.08 33.35 16.57
C ARG A 201 -14.56 33.50 16.76
N TRP A 202 -14.15 34.00 17.92
CA TRP A 202 -12.74 34.04 18.32
C TRP A 202 -12.25 32.61 18.63
N LYS A 203 -11.27 32.12 17.86
CA LYS A 203 -10.60 30.85 18.16
C LYS A 203 -9.76 30.99 19.42
N THR A 204 -10.05 30.20 20.45
CA THR A 204 -9.32 30.25 21.72
C THR A 204 -7.87 29.82 21.53
N VAL A 205 -6.94 30.72 21.81
CA VAL A 205 -5.49 30.43 21.80
C VAL A 205 -5.12 29.93 23.19
N LYS A 206 -4.47 28.76 23.28
CA LYS A 206 -4.01 28.15 24.54
C LYS A 206 -2.52 27.89 24.49
N GLU A 207 -1.83 28.13 25.59
CA GLU A 207 -0.39 27.86 25.72
C GLU A 207 -0.14 26.38 26.04
N VAL A 208 0.67 25.71 25.24
CA VAL A 208 0.98 24.27 25.38
C VAL A 208 2.48 24.08 25.61
N GLN A 209 2.85 23.24 26.57
CA GLN A 209 4.24 22.84 26.80
C GLN A 209 4.67 21.69 25.86
N LEU A 210 5.90 21.74 25.34
CA LEU A 210 6.42 20.72 24.42
C LEU A 210 6.78 19.40 25.13
N PHE A 211 6.14 18.30 24.74
CA PHE A 211 6.41 16.96 25.28
C PHE A 211 7.70 16.40 24.67
N ASN A 212 8.73 16.16 25.49
CA ASN A 212 10.08 15.78 25.06
C ASN A 212 10.71 16.74 24.00
N GLY A 213 10.26 17.99 23.95
CA GLY A 213 10.66 18.99 22.93
C GLY A 213 9.82 18.97 21.64
N ASN A 214 8.85 18.05 21.53
CA ASN A 214 7.96 17.92 20.37
C ASN A 214 6.55 18.46 20.68
N LEU A 215 5.83 18.95 19.66
CA LEU A 215 4.44 19.38 19.82
C LEU A 215 3.51 18.15 19.81
N VAL A 216 2.98 17.83 20.99
CA VAL A 216 2.01 16.76 21.24
C VAL A 216 0.80 17.39 21.93
N LEU A 217 -0.40 17.02 21.47
CA LEU A 217 -1.68 17.50 22.01
C LEU A 217 -2.58 16.30 22.30
N ASP A 218 -3.24 16.27 23.45
CA ASP A 218 -4.36 15.34 23.67
C ASP A 218 -5.67 16.12 23.54
N CYS A 219 -6.47 15.72 22.56
CA CYS A 219 -7.65 16.44 22.10
C CYS A 219 -8.91 15.61 22.45
N PRO A 220 -9.89 16.16 23.18
CA PRO A 220 -11.11 15.42 23.50
C PRO A 220 -11.89 15.08 22.21
N ILE A 221 -12.53 13.91 22.16
CA ILE A 221 -13.42 13.58 21.03
C ILE A 221 -14.75 14.34 21.15
N PRO A 222 -15.47 14.61 20.04
CA PRO A 222 -16.75 15.32 20.10
C PRO A 222 -17.76 14.62 21.03
N PRO A 223 -18.48 15.35 21.92
CA PRO A 223 -19.41 14.74 22.86
C PRO A 223 -20.49 13.86 22.21
N ARG A 224 -20.96 14.22 21.00
CA ARG A 224 -21.91 13.41 20.22
C ARG A 224 -21.35 12.05 19.79
N LEU A 225 -20.03 11.89 19.70
CA LEU A 225 -19.34 10.61 19.51
C LEU A 225 -19.06 9.92 20.85
N LEU A 226 -18.61 10.67 21.86
CA LEU A 226 -18.32 10.16 23.21
C LEU A 226 -19.53 9.44 23.82
N ASN A 227 -20.72 10.04 23.70
CA ASN A 227 -22.00 9.49 24.18
C ASN A 227 -22.43 8.18 23.47
N GLN A 228 -21.75 7.75 22.39
CA GLN A 228 -22.01 6.49 21.71
C GLN A 228 -21.04 5.37 22.13
N VAL A 229 -19.85 5.70 22.64
CA VAL A 229 -18.79 4.75 23.00
C VAL A 229 -18.76 4.50 24.51
N GLN A 230 -18.32 3.31 24.94
CA GLN A 230 -18.19 3.02 26.37
C GLN A 230 -16.84 3.54 26.86
N HIS A 231 -16.85 4.49 27.79
CA HIS A 231 -15.68 5.24 28.24
C HIS A 231 -15.67 5.45 29.76
N ALA A 232 -14.47 5.58 30.33
CA ALA A 232 -14.25 5.96 31.72
C ALA A 232 -14.92 7.32 32.02
N GLN A 233 -15.61 7.41 33.16
CA GLN A 233 -16.31 8.62 33.56
C GLN A 233 -15.33 9.62 34.20
N PRO A 234 -15.46 10.94 33.94
CA PRO A 234 -14.65 11.96 34.60
C PRO A 234 -14.68 11.80 36.13
N PRO A 235 -13.54 11.95 36.84
CA PRO A 235 -12.24 12.41 36.34
C PRO A 235 -11.34 11.32 35.74
N GLU A 236 -11.73 10.04 35.70
CA GLU A 236 -10.92 8.98 35.07
C GLU A 236 -10.86 9.16 33.55
N ARG A 237 -9.75 8.74 32.92
CA ARG A 237 -9.51 8.84 31.48
C ARG A 237 -9.02 7.52 30.90
N ASP A 238 -9.40 7.28 29.65
CA ASP A 238 -8.95 6.13 28.86
C ASP A 238 -8.61 6.52 27.41
N GLU A 239 -8.18 5.52 26.63
CA GLU A 239 -7.80 5.65 25.22
C GLU A 239 -8.97 5.96 24.26
N PHE A 240 -10.22 5.92 24.74
CA PHE A 240 -11.45 6.23 23.99
C PHE A 240 -11.93 7.68 24.22
N THR A 241 -11.48 8.35 25.29
CA THR A 241 -11.87 9.75 25.58
C THR A 241 -11.13 10.81 24.74
N HIS A 242 -9.87 10.56 24.36
CA HIS A 242 -9.00 11.55 23.72
C HIS A 242 -8.29 10.98 22.49
N MET A 243 -8.18 11.80 21.44
CA MET A 243 -7.32 11.62 20.28
C MET A 243 -5.98 12.33 20.54
N ARG A 244 -4.85 11.62 20.42
CA ARG A 244 -3.51 12.21 20.60
C ARG A 244 -2.95 12.66 19.26
N TYR A 245 -2.73 13.96 19.09
CA TYR A 245 -2.05 14.55 17.94
C TYR A 245 -0.54 14.72 18.21
N SER A 246 0.29 14.58 17.17
CA SER A 246 1.71 14.90 17.20
C SER A 246 2.17 15.49 15.87
N ALA A 247 2.91 16.60 15.91
CA ALA A 247 3.49 17.24 14.73
C ALA A 247 4.95 16.76 14.53
N ALA A 248 5.21 15.97 13.48
CA ALA A 248 6.54 15.41 13.24
C ALA A 248 7.42 16.37 12.42
N THR A 249 8.51 16.85 13.00
CA THR A 249 9.50 17.76 12.39
C THR A 249 10.82 17.04 12.03
N CYS A 250 10.71 15.87 11.40
CA CYS A 250 11.84 14.99 11.14
C CYS A 250 11.65 14.09 9.92
N ASP A 251 12.75 13.58 9.38
CA ASP A 251 12.69 12.43 8.46
C ASP A 251 12.23 11.17 9.21
N PRO A 252 11.55 10.20 8.58
CA PRO A 252 11.11 8.95 9.24
C PRO A 252 12.22 8.21 10.00
N SER A 253 13.45 8.21 9.50
CA SER A 253 14.60 7.54 10.12
C SER A 253 15.17 8.29 11.35
N GLU A 254 14.64 9.46 11.68
CA GLU A 254 14.99 10.24 12.86
C GLU A 254 13.92 10.19 13.97
N PHE A 255 12.74 9.62 13.71
CA PHE A 255 11.56 9.76 14.59
C PHE A 255 11.82 9.33 16.04
N GLY A 256 12.33 8.11 16.26
CA GLY A 256 12.72 7.64 17.58
C GLY A 256 13.91 8.42 18.18
N LYS A 257 14.85 8.86 17.33
CA LYS A 257 16.05 9.62 17.74
C LYS A 257 15.70 11.02 18.26
N LYS A 258 14.71 11.69 17.66
CA LYS A 258 14.11 12.95 18.17
C LYS A 258 13.06 12.73 19.26
N ARG A 259 13.06 11.56 19.91
CA ARG A 259 12.24 11.24 21.10
C ARG A 259 10.72 11.32 20.86
N PHE A 260 10.27 11.17 19.62
CA PHE A 260 8.86 10.89 19.37
C PHE A 260 8.52 9.48 19.88
N THR A 261 7.29 9.31 20.38
CA THR A 261 6.82 8.08 21.01
C THR A 261 5.32 7.92 20.75
N LEU A 262 4.86 6.67 20.68
CA LEU A 262 3.53 6.25 20.27
C LEU A 262 2.75 5.63 21.45
N ARG A 263 1.43 5.78 21.46
CA ARG A 263 0.51 5.48 22.56
C ARG A 263 0.74 4.11 23.21
N GLN A 264 1.02 3.06 22.44
CA GLN A 264 1.30 1.71 22.95
C GLN A 264 2.49 1.64 23.95
N ARG A 265 3.45 2.57 23.85
CA ARG A 265 4.59 2.70 24.78
C ARG A 265 4.28 3.52 26.04
N LEU A 266 3.15 4.22 26.10
CA LEU A 266 2.78 5.16 27.18
C LEU A 266 1.81 4.58 28.22
N PHE A 267 1.40 3.32 28.05
CA PHE A 267 0.70 2.56 29.09
C PHE A 267 1.66 2.21 30.23
N ALA A 268 1.16 2.23 31.47
CA ALA A 268 1.95 1.95 32.68
C ALA A 268 2.65 0.57 32.64
N LYS A 269 2.08 -0.37 31.90
CA LYS A 269 2.79 -1.50 31.33
C LYS A 269 2.76 -1.38 29.80
N PRO A 270 3.89 -1.10 29.12
CA PRO A 270 3.91 -0.94 27.67
C PRO A 270 3.32 -2.14 26.93
N ARG A 271 2.40 -1.88 26.00
CA ARG A 271 1.70 -2.92 25.22
C ARG A 271 2.58 -3.36 24.06
N GLN A 272 2.99 -4.63 24.07
CA GLN A 272 3.77 -5.22 22.97
C GLN A 272 2.88 -5.40 21.73
N THR A 273 3.33 -4.86 20.59
CA THR A 273 2.62 -5.02 19.31
C THR A 273 2.98 -6.37 18.70
N GLU A 274 1.98 -7.24 18.52
CA GLU A 274 2.13 -8.50 17.80
C GLU A 274 2.01 -8.27 16.29
N LEU A 275 1.01 -7.46 15.90
CA LEU A 275 0.62 -7.24 14.52
C LEU A 275 0.49 -5.74 14.23
N PHE A 276 1.26 -5.24 13.28
CA PHE A 276 1.19 -3.86 12.81
C PHE A 276 0.71 -3.85 11.36
N ILE A 277 -0.48 -3.33 11.11
CA ILE A 277 -1.09 -3.30 9.77
C ILE A 277 -0.94 -1.88 9.21
N VAL A 278 -0.41 -1.69 8.00
CA VAL A 278 -0.49 -0.43 7.26
C VAL A 278 -1.56 -0.51 6.18
N ILE A 279 -2.33 0.57 6.07
CA ILE A 279 -3.17 0.91 4.93
C ILE A 279 -2.52 2.12 4.24
N THR A 280 -1.94 1.92 3.06
CA THR A 280 -1.40 3.02 2.25
C THR A 280 -2.50 3.62 1.37
N MET A 281 -2.58 4.97 1.36
CA MET A 281 -3.52 5.73 0.54
C MET A 281 -2.87 7.00 -0.03
N TYR A 282 -3.24 7.38 -1.25
CA TYR A 282 -2.97 8.68 -1.88
C TYR A 282 -4.23 9.55 -1.86
N ASN A 283 -5.16 9.31 -2.79
CA ASN A 283 -6.34 10.13 -3.04
C ASN A 283 -7.66 9.33 -3.11
N GLU A 284 -7.66 8.09 -2.62
CA GLU A 284 -8.75 7.12 -2.73
C GLU A 284 -10.04 7.62 -2.08
N GLU A 285 -11.16 7.26 -2.69
CA GLU A 285 -12.51 7.61 -2.25
C GLU A 285 -12.90 6.89 -0.95
N ASP A 286 -13.89 7.43 -0.26
CA ASP A 286 -14.33 6.98 1.06
C ASP A 286 -14.79 5.51 1.04
N GLU A 287 -15.43 5.05 -0.04
CA GLU A 287 -15.80 3.64 -0.16
C GLU A 287 -14.58 2.72 -0.18
N LEU A 288 -13.48 3.12 -0.85
CA LEU A 288 -12.27 2.28 -0.97
C LEU A 288 -11.59 2.10 0.39
N LEU A 289 -11.38 3.19 1.14
CA LEU A 289 -10.83 3.11 2.50
C LEU A 289 -11.79 2.36 3.44
N ALA A 290 -13.10 2.65 3.37
CA ALA A 290 -14.09 1.98 4.21
C ALA A 290 -14.13 0.47 3.94
N ARG A 291 -14.05 0.04 2.68
CA ARG A 291 -14.05 -1.36 2.26
C ARG A 291 -12.82 -2.11 2.80
N THR A 292 -11.64 -1.49 2.80
CA THR A 292 -10.43 -2.00 3.44
C THR A 292 -10.58 -2.09 4.96
N LEU A 293 -10.98 -1.00 5.62
CA LEU A 293 -11.15 -0.94 7.08
C LEU A 293 -12.18 -1.95 7.59
N ILE A 294 -13.31 -2.13 6.89
CA ILE A 294 -14.32 -3.15 7.20
C ILE A 294 -13.72 -4.56 7.16
N GLY A 295 -12.80 -4.84 6.23
CA GLY A 295 -12.06 -6.10 6.19
C GLY A 295 -11.10 -6.25 7.38
N VAL A 296 -10.33 -5.21 7.70
CA VAL A 296 -9.38 -5.22 8.82
C VAL A 296 -10.09 -5.38 10.17
N ILE A 297 -11.14 -4.60 10.44
CA ILE A 297 -11.93 -4.69 11.67
C ILE A 297 -12.49 -6.11 11.85
N LYS A 298 -13.01 -6.74 10.78
CA LYS A 298 -13.53 -8.12 10.83
C LYS A 298 -12.46 -9.18 11.13
N ASN A 299 -11.19 -8.92 10.80
CA ASN A 299 -10.07 -9.76 11.19
C ASN A 299 -9.72 -9.59 12.68
N ILE A 300 -9.82 -8.37 13.21
CA ILE A 300 -9.63 -8.09 14.65
C ILE A 300 -10.79 -8.71 15.45
N GLU A 301 -12.04 -8.58 15.01
CA GLU A 301 -13.19 -9.30 15.58
C GLU A 301 -13.00 -10.82 15.54
N TYR A 302 -12.48 -11.37 14.43
CA TYR A 302 -12.15 -12.79 14.33
C TYR A 302 -11.08 -13.20 15.36
N MET A 303 -9.99 -12.43 15.51
CA MET A 303 -8.93 -12.71 16.49
C MET A 303 -9.42 -12.54 17.94
N ASN A 304 -10.28 -11.56 18.22
CA ASN A 304 -10.94 -11.40 19.51
C ASN A 304 -11.82 -12.62 19.88
N SER A 305 -12.43 -13.28 18.89
CA SER A 305 -13.26 -14.48 19.11
C SER A 305 -12.47 -15.77 19.38
N ARG A 306 -11.13 -15.77 19.28
CA ARG A 306 -10.28 -16.97 19.44
C ARG A 306 -10.09 -17.34 20.92
N THR A 307 -11.07 -18.00 21.53
CA THR A 307 -10.99 -18.48 22.93
C THR A 307 -9.87 -19.49 23.17
N SER A 308 -9.53 -20.32 22.18
CA SER A 308 -8.48 -21.36 22.27
C SER A 308 -7.22 -20.94 21.52
N SER A 309 -6.53 -19.90 22.00
CA SER A 309 -5.22 -19.46 21.48
C SER A 309 -4.32 -18.97 22.62
N LYS A 310 -3.00 -19.10 22.46
CA LYS A 310 -2.00 -18.49 23.37
C LYS A 310 -1.83 -16.99 23.10
N THR A 311 -1.99 -16.58 21.85
CA THR A 311 -1.74 -15.21 21.39
C THR A 311 -3.02 -14.37 21.37
N TRP A 312 -4.13 -14.99 20.98
CA TRP A 312 -5.40 -14.34 20.69
C TRP A 312 -6.50 -14.70 21.71
N GLY A 313 -7.59 -13.94 21.72
CA GLY A 313 -8.64 -13.94 22.75
C GLY A 313 -9.25 -12.54 22.86
N LYS A 314 -10.17 -12.29 23.80
CA LYS A 314 -10.98 -11.04 23.87
C LYS A 314 -10.18 -9.74 23.77
N GLU A 315 -8.96 -9.72 24.32
CA GLU A 315 -8.05 -8.57 24.36
C GLU A 315 -7.05 -8.53 23.18
N ALA A 316 -7.24 -9.34 22.14
CA ALA A 316 -6.33 -9.42 20.99
C ALA A 316 -6.12 -8.07 20.31
N TRP A 317 -7.16 -7.24 20.24
CA TRP A 317 -7.10 -5.87 19.73
C TRP A 317 -6.00 -5.01 20.37
N LYS A 318 -5.65 -5.20 21.65
CA LYS A 318 -4.58 -4.43 22.33
C LYS A 318 -3.18 -4.73 21.78
N LYS A 319 -3.01 -5.90 21.14
CA LYS A 319 -1.75 -6.33 20.50
C LYS A 319 -1.67 -5.92 19.02
N ILE A 320 -2.70 -5.26 18.49
CA ILE A 320 -2.85 -4.93 17.07
C ILE A 320 -2.89 -3.40 16.92
N VAL A 321 -2.10 -2.87 15.99
CA VAL A 321 -2.15 -1.44 15.62
C VAL A 321 -2.45 -1.35 14.12
N VAL A 322 -3.40 -0.47 13.76
CA VAL A 322 -3.74 -0.18 12.36
C VAL A 322 -3.22 1.21 12.01
N CYS A 323 -2.13 1.29 11.26
CA CYS A 323 -1.63 2.51 10.67
C CYS A 323 -2.38 2.82 9.36
N ILE A 324 -2.76 4.08 9.16
CA ILE A 324 -3.27 4.59 7.89
C ILE A 324 -2.32 5.71 7.48
N VAL A 325 -1.65 5.59 6.32
CA VAL A 325 -0.70 6.61 5.85
C VAL A 325 -1.24 7.26 4.58
N SER A 326 -1.51 8.56 4.66
CA SER A 326 -2.02 9.36 3.55
C SER A 326 -0.95 10.28 2.96
N ASP A 327 -0.78 10.19 1.64
CA ASP A 327 0.35 10.72 0.89
C ASP A 327 0.12 12.15 0.35
N GLY A 328 0.10 13.12 1.29
CA GLY A 328 0.03 14.55 1.00
C GLY A 328 -1.28 15.19 1.45
N ARG A 329 -1.19 16.21 2.32
CA ARG A 329 -2.35 16.94 2.86
C ARG A 329 -3.20 17.63 1.79
N ALA A 330 -2.60 18.02 0.66
CA ALA A 330 -3.31 18.57 -0.51
C ALA A 330 -4.09 17.50 -1.32
N LYS A 331 -3.82 16.20 -1.08
CA LYS A 331 -4.19 15.09 -1.98
C LYS A 331 -5.20 14.11 -1.39
N ILE A 332 -5.31 14.06 -0.06
CA ILE A 332 -6.36 13.29 0.62
C ILE A 332 -7.75 13.71 0.12
N ASN A 333 -8.59 12.74 -0.23
CA ASN A 333 -9.97 13.01 -0.63
C ASN A 333 -10.75 13.58 0.58
N PRO A 334 -11.45 14.73 0.45
CA PRO A 334 -12.20 15.33 1.55
C PRO A 334 -13.19 14.37 2.21
N ARG A 335 -13.91 13.54 1.45
CA ARG A 335 -14.87 12.57 2.01
C ARG A 335 -14.18 11.49 2.84
N THR A 336 -13.00 11.06 2.42
CA THR A 336 -12.18 10.08 3.14
C THR A 336 -11.64 10.68 4.45
N ARG A 337 -11.30 11.98 4.44
CA ARG A 337 -11.01 12.76 5.66
C ARG A 337 -12.24 12.86 6.57
N SER A 338 -13.43 13.11 6.02
CA SER A 338 -14.71 13.14 6.75
C SER A 338 -15.03 11.82 7.46
N VAL A 339 -14.76 10.67 6.82
CA VAL A 339 -14.96 9.35 7.42
C VAL A 339 -13.98 9.11 8.57
N LEU A 340 -12.72 9.54 8.45
CA LEU A 340 -11.75 9.48 9.56
C LEU A 340 -12.20 10.37 10.74
N ALA A 341 -12.73 11.56 10.46
CA ALA A 341 -13.29 12.45 11.48
C ALA A 341 -14.51 11.82 12.19
N ALA A 342 -15.43 11.24 11.42
CA ALA A 342 -16.63 10.58 11.95
C ALA A 342 -16.32 9.31 12.79
N MET A 343 -15.13 8.72 12.63
CA MET A 343 -14.62 7.63 13.48
C MET A 343 -13.83 8.13 14.71
N GLY A 344 -13.62 9.44 14.87
CA GLY A 344 -12.82 10.05 15.94
C GLY A 344 -11.31 10.05 15.69
N ILE A 345 -10.85 9.66 14.49
CA ILE A 345 -9.43 9.46 14.14
C ILE A 345 -8.76 10.78 13.72
N TYR A 346 -9.54 11.77 13.29
CA TYR A 346 -9.07 13.06 12.78
C TYR A 346 -9.91 14.21 13.34
N GLN A 347 -9.29 15.38 13.55
CA GLN A 347 -9.94 16.64 13.88
C GLN A 347 -9.25 17.77 13.10
N ASP A 348 -10.03 18.70 12.55
CA ASP A 348 -9.53 19.76 11.67
C ASP A 348 -8.98 20.98 12.47
N GLY A 349 -8.16 21.81 11.82
CA GLY A 349 -7.57 23.02 12.40
C GLY A 349 -6.46 22.79 13.46
N ILE A 350 -6.29 21.56 13.97
CA ILE A 350 -5.25 21.22 14.94
C ILE A 350 -3.85 21.18 14.28
N ALA A 351 -3.79 20.76 13.01
CA ALA A 351 -2.57 20.70 12.21
C ALA A 351 -1.87 22.09 12.11
N LYS A 352 -0.53 22.11 12.23
CA LYS A 352 0.33 23.32 12.19
C LYS A 352 1.46 23.13 11.16
N GLN A 353 1.76 24.14 10.34
CA GLN A 353 2.73 24.00 9.23
C GLN A 353 4.19 23.89 9.72
N GLN A 354 4.50 24.57 10.82
CA GLN A 354 5.82 24.59 11.43
C GLN A 354 5.71 24.48 12.94
N VAL A 355 6.73 23.89 13.56
CA VAL A 355 6.94 23.93 15.01
C VAL A 355 8.36 24.44 15.26
N ASN A 356 8.49 25.54 16.02
CA ASN A 356 9.77 26.17 16.36
C ASN A 356 10.60 26.57 15.12
N GLY A 357 9.94 27.04 14.06
CA GLY A 357 10.58 27.37 12.77
C GLY A 357 10.99 26.17 11.90
N VAL A 358 10.74 24.92 12.34
CA VAL A 358 11.00 23.71 11.55
C VAL A 358 9.71 23.24 10.88
N ASP A 359 9.77 22.99 9.56
CA ASP A 359 8.68 22.41 8.77
C ASP A 359 8.17 21.09 9.36
N VAL A 360 6.85 20.96 9.46
CA VAL A 360 6.19 19.69 9.78
C VAL A 360 6.16 18.82 8.53
N THR A 361 6.67 17.60 8.67
CA THR A 361 6.77 16.59 7.61
C THR A 361 5.54 15.70 7.55
N ALA A 362 4.95 15.38 8.71
CA ALA A 362 3.71 14.64 8.84
C ALA A 362 2.94 15.02 10.12
N HIS A 363 1.62 14.95 10.01
CA HIS A 363 0.67 15.05 11.11
C HIS A 363 0.25 13.65 11.56
N ILE A 364 0.46 13.33 12.82
CA ILE A 364 0.18 12.01 13.39
C ILE A 364 -0.99 12.13 14.36
N TYR A 365 -1.97 11.23 14.23
CA TYR A 365 -3.17 11.15 15.05
C TYR A 365 -3.33 9.72 15.58
N GLU A 366 -3.37 9.55 16.90
CA GLU A 366 -3.57 8.26 17.57
C GLU A 366 -4.90 8.25 18.31
N TYR A 367 -5.76 7.29 17.97
CA TYR A 367 -7.05 7.12 18.64
C TYR A 367 -7.47 5.65 18.65
N THR A 368 -8.08 5.20 19.75
CA THR A 368 -8.62 3.85 19.85
C THR A 368 -10.13 3.92 19.61
N THR A 369 -10.56 3.67 18.37
CA THR A 369 -11.98 3.81 18.01
C THR A 369 -12.77 2.57 18.38
N GLN A 370 -13.99 2.76 18.91
CA GLN A 370 -15.01 1.71 19.05
C GLN A 370 -16.01 1.72 17.89
N MET A 371 -15.80 2.55 16.87
CA MET A 371 -16.68 2.67 15.71
C MET A 371 -16.28 1.69 14.60
N THR A 372 -17.26 1.27 13.82
CA THR A 372 -17.09 0.47 12.61
C THR A 372 -17.86 1.08 11.44
N LEU A 373 -17.46 0.72 10.23
CA LEU A 373 -18.03 1.25 9.01
C LEU A 373 -19.03 0.28 8.37
N GLU A 374 -19.95 0.80 7.58
CA GLU A 374 -20.79 0.04 6.67
C GLU A 374 -20.94 0.76 5.34
N ILE A 375 -21.17 0.00 4.26
CA ILE A 375 -21.40 0.53 2.91
C ILE A 375 -22.81 0.10 2.50
N LYS A 376 -23.68 1.06 2.22
CA LYS A 376 -25.08 0.86 1.81
C LYS A 376 -25.32 1.60 0.49
N LYS A 377 -25.55 0.86 -0.59
CA LYS A 377 -25.77 1.40 -1.95
C LYS A 377 -24.67 2.38 -2.44
N GLY A 378 -23.41 2.16 -2.05
CA GLY A 378 -22.28 3.04 -2.40
C GLY A 378 -22.16 4.30 -1.53
N ILE A 379 -22.90 4.37 -0.42
CA ILE A 379 -22.75 5.41 0.60
C ILE A 379 -22.11 4.78 1.83
N VAL A 380 -21.04 5.38 2.35
CA VAL A 380 -20.40 4.99 3.61
C VAL A 380 -21.24 5.49 4.80
N GLY A 381 -21.33 4.69 5.85
CA GLY A 381 -21.93 5.06 7.13
C GLY A 381 -21.07 4.58 8.29
N VAL A 382 -21.14 5.30 9.42
CA VAL A 382 -20.43 4.97 10.66
C VAL A 382 -21.43 4.52 11.73
N LYS A 383 -21.07 3.51 12.53
CA LYS A 383 -21.89 2.99 13.64
C LYS A 383 -21.00 2.41 14.75
N LYS A 384 -21.59 2.12 15.92
CA LYS A 384 -20.89 1.41 17.00
C LYS A 384 -20.46 0.00 16.54
N GLY A 385 -19.21 -0.35 16.82
CA GLY A 385 -18.62 -1.67 16.56
C GLY A 385 -18.60 -2.56 17.81
N ASN A 386 -18.25 -3.84 17.64
CA ASN A 386 -18.19 -4.84 18.71
C ASN A 386 -16.78 -5.01 19.32
N THR A 387 -15.84 -4.14 18.95
CA THR A 387 -14.40 -4.34 19.18
C THR A 387 -13.69 -3.01 19.02
N PRO A 388 -12.89 -2.56 20.00
CA PRO A 388 -12.02 -1.38 19.83
C PRO A 388 -10.87 -1.68 18.85
N VAL A 389 -10.37 -0.65 18.19
CA VAL A 389 -9.20 -0.72 17.30
C VAL A 389 -8.29 0.48 17.54
N GLN A 390 -7.03 0.23 17.92
CA GLN A 390 -5.99 1.26 17.99
C GLN A 390 -5.59 1.66 16.56
N ILE A 391 -5.90 2.89 16.18
CA ILE A 391 -5.56 3.48 14.89
C ILE A 391 -4.44 4.52 15.06
N LEU A 392 -3.55 4.56 14.08
CA LEU A 392 -2.43 5.50 13.94
C LEU A 392 -2.51 6.13 12.54
N PHE A 393 -3.19 7.27 12.42
CA PHE A 393 -3.32 7.98 11.15
C PHE A 393 -2.15 8.96 10.97
N CYS A 394 -1.46 8.84 9.84
CA CYS A 394 -0.30 9.66 9.47
C CYS A 394 -0.61 10.39 8.15
N LEU A 395 -0.92 11.68 8.24
CA LEU A 395 -1.16 12.56 7.10
C LEU A 395 0.12 13.31 6.78
N LYS A 396 0.82 12.91 5.71
CA LYS A 396 2.08 13.56 5.30
C LYS A 396 1.78 14.95 4.72
N GLU A 397 2.64 15.93 5.00
CA GLU A 397 2.44 17.30 4.50
C GLU A 397 2.63 17.40 2.99
N LYS A 398 3.65 16.70 2.47
CA LYS A 398 4.03 16.67 1.06
C LYS A 398 3.74 15.28 0.46
N ASN A 399 3.35 15.25 -0.81
CA ASN A 399 3.30 14.02 -1.61
C ASN A 399 4.73 13.50 -1.81
N GLN A 400 5.00 12.26 -1.44
CA GLN A 400 6.33 11.64 -1.52
C GLN A 400 6.28 10.18 -2.01
N LYS A 401 5.16 9.73 -2.59
CA LYS A 401 4.89 8.37 -3.08
C LYS A 401 4.80 7.30 -1.98
N LYS A 402 4.30 6.12 -2.38
CA LYS A 402 4.10 4.94 -1.52
C LYS A 402 5.36 4.49 -0.77
N ILE A 403 6.54 4.54 -1.40
CA ILE A 403 7.82 4.17 -0.78
C ILE A 403 8.07 4.97 0.51
N ASN A 404 7.88 6.29 0.47
CA ASN A 404 8.01 7.15 1.63
C ASN A 404 6.94 6.86 2.70
N SER A 405 5.71 6.52 2.30
CA SER A 405 4.67 6.07 3.24
C SER A 405 5.07 4.77 3.97
N HIS A 406 5.78 3.85 3.28
CA HIS A 406 6.39 2.69 3.91
C HIS A 406 7.60 3.05 4.80
N ARG A 407 8.32 4.15 4.54
CA ARG A 407 9.37 4.64 5.47
C ARG A 407 8.78 5.12 6.80
N TRP A 408 7.68 5.87 6.79
CA TRP A 408 6.93 6.20 8.02
C TRP A 408 6.49 4.94 8.77
N PHE A 409 5.93 3.95 8.07
CA PHE A 409 5.52 2.69 8.68
C PHE A 409 6.69 1.90 9.31
N PHE A 410 7.77 1.64 8.57
CA PHE A 410 8.85 0.76 9.04
C PHE A 410 9.94 1.47 9.84
N GLN A 411 10.41 2.64 9.39
CA GLN A 411 11.53 3.35 10.03
C GLN A 411 11.06 4.22 11.20
N ALA A 412 9.95 4.95 11.06
CA ALA A 412 9.45 5.77 12.18
C ALA A 412 8.67 4.93 13.20
N PHE A 413 7.54 4.37 12.78
CA PHE A 413 6.60 3.74 13.71
C PHE A 413 7.01 2.32 14.09
N GLY A 414 7.56 1.55 13.15
CA GLY A 414 8.11 0.22 13.41
C GLY A 414 9.28 0.24 14.39
N GLU A 415 10.19 1.22 14.30
CA GLU A 415 11.30 1.36 15.25
C GLU A 415 10.81 1.64 16.68
N VAL A 416 9.76 2.45 16.84
CA VAL A 416 9.15 2.72 18.16
C VAL A 416 8.35 1.52 18.69
N LEU A 417 7.49 0.91 17.87
CA LEU A 417 6.59 -0.17 18.30
C LEU A 417 7.31 -1.53 18.47
N GLN A 418 8.39 -1.78 17.72
CA GLN A 418 9.07 -3.09 17.60
C GLN A 418 8.06 -4.24 17.42
N PRO A 419 7.22 -4.23 16.37
CA PRO A 419 6.19 -5.25 16.16
C PRO A 419 6.81 -6.61 15.79
N ASN A 420 6.10 -7.71 16.05
CA ASN A 420 6.53 -9.03 15.56
C ASN A 420 6.30 -9.16 14.05
N ILE A 421 5.06 -8.93 13.60
CA ILE A 421 4.64 -9.05 12.20
C ILE A 421 4.08 -7.72 11.68
N CYS A 422 4.55 -7.30 10.51
CA CYS A 422 3.99 -6.20 9.74
C CYS A 422 3.08 -6.74 8.62
N VAL A 423 1.97 -6.05 8.31
CA VAL A 423 1.04 -6.38 7.23
C VAL A 423 0.83 -5.14 6.36
N LEU A 424 0.90 -5.29 5.04
CA LEU A 424 0.75 -4.21 4.06
C LEU A 424 -0.55 -4.43 3.29
N ILE A 425 -1.38 -3.39 3.23
CA ILE A 425 -2.65 -3.38 2.51
C ILE A 425 -2.77 -2.06 1.74
N ASP A 426 -3.12 -2.11 0.46
CA ASP A 426 -3.49 -0.89 -0.28
C ASP A 426 -4.95 -0.54 -0.06
N ALA A 427 -5.27 0.76 0.09
CA ALA A 427 -6.65 1.22 0.16
C ALA A 427 -7.46 0.77 -1.07
N GLY A 428 -8.70 0.34 -0.83
CA GLY A 428 -9.53 -0.38 -1.82
C GLY A 428 -9.36 -1.90 -1.79
N THR A 429 -8.21 -2.42 -1.34
CA THR A 429 -8.03 -3.87 -1.14
C THR A 429 -8.76 -4.32 0.12
N ARG A 430 -9.61 -5.33 -0.02
CA ARG A 430 -10.45 -5.88 1.04
C ARG A 430 -9.95 -7.26 1.47
N PRO A 431 -9.37 -7.39 2.67
CA PRO A 431 -9.00 -8.71 3.19
C PRO A 431 -10.24 -9.53 3.56
N GLY A 432 -10.18 -10.84 3.32
CA GLY A 432 -11.17 -11.82 3.77
C GLY A 432 -11.23 -11.95 5.29
N ARG A 433 -12.33 -12.51 5.83
CA ARG A 433 -12.69 -12.42 7.27
C ARG A 433 -11.62 -12.90 8.26
N SER A 434 -10.83 -13.92 7.90
CA SER A 434 -9.71 -14.43 8.71
C SER A 434 -8.34 -14.22 8.05
N SER A 435 -8.27 -13.59 6.88
CA SER A 435 -7.09 -13.62 6.02
C SER A 435 -5.84 -12.98 6.63
N VAL A 436 -5.99 -11.96 7.48
CA VAL A 436 -4.87 -11.35 8.21
C VAL A 436 -4.37 -12.28 9.33
N TYR A 437 -5.29 -12.98 10.00
CA TYR A 437 -4.94 -14.03 10.97
C TYR A 437 -4.27 -15.23 10.28
N ASP A 438 -4.75 -15.67 9.11
CA ASP A 438 -4.16 -16.78 8.37
C ASP A 438 -2.77 -16.42 7.81
N LEU A 439 -2.51 -15.15 7.45
CA LEU A 439 -1.15 -14.66 7.20
C LEU A 439 -0.28 -14.74 8.47
N TRP A 440 -0.72 -14.17 9.59
CA TRP A 440 0.02 -14.22 10.87
C TRP A 440 0.38 -15.67 11.28
N LYS A 441 -0.57 -16.58 11.12
CA LYS A 441 -0.46 -18.02 11.45
C LYS A 441 0.61 -18.75 10.61
N ALA A 442 1.00 -18.22 9.45
CA ALA A 442 2.14 -18.74 8.70
C ALA A 442 3.47 -18.46 9.42
N PHE A 443 3.60 -17.31 10.09
CA PHE A 443 4.78 -16.94 10.88
C PHE A 443 4.84 -17.59 12.26
N ASP A 444 3.68 -17.91 12.86
CA ASP A 444 3.56 -18.68 14.10
C ASP A 444 4.04 -20.14 13.91
N ARG A 445 3.74 -20.73 12.74
CA ARG A 445 4.11 -22.12 12.40
C ARG A 445 5.47 -22.29 11.75
N GLU A 446 5.98 -21.27 11.08
CA GLU A 446 7.28 -21.31 10.40
C GLU A 446 8.14 -20.13 10.89
N PRO A 447 8.99 -20.35 11.92
CA PRO A 447 9.88 -19.32 12.45
C PRO A 447 10.73 -18.66 11.38
N MET A 448 11.17 -19.41 10.35
CA MET A 448 11.97 -18.87 9.25
C MET A 448 11.17 -18.19 8.15
N CYS A 449 9.85 -18.02 8.30
CA CYS A 449 9.05 -17.19 7.42
C CYS A 449 9.49 -15.72 7.59
N GLY A 450 10.09 -15.15 6.54
CA GLY A 450 10.48 -13.74 6.47
C GLY A 450 9.38 -12.86 5.88
N GLY A 451 8.57 -13.41 4.96
CA GLY A 451 7.41 -12.75 4.37
C GLY A 451 6.40 -13.75 3.80
N ALA A 452 5.15 -13.31 3.67
CA ALA A 452 4.05 -14.13 3.16
C ALA A 452 3.01 -13.28 2.41
N CYS A 453 2.27 -13.89 1.48
CA CYS A 453 1.16 -13.24 0.77
C CYS A 453 -0.09 -14.14 0.68
N GLY A 454 -1.25 -13.51 0.51
CA GLY A 454 -2.51 -14.19 0.25
C GLY A 454 -2.89 -14.19 -1.23
N GLU A 455 -3.94 -14.92 -1.56
CA GLU A 455 -4.55 -14.96 -2.89
C GLU A 455 -5.17 -13.60 -3.24
N ILE A 456 -4.60 -12.90 -4.22
CA ILE A 456 -5.19 -11.67 -4.78
C ILE A 456 -6.34 -12.04 -5.73
N LYS A 457 -7.52 -11.46 -5.50
CA LYS A 457 -8.77 -11.70 -6.26
C LYS A 457 -9.26 -10.42 -6.90
N ALA A 458 -9.75 -10.48 -8.13
CA ALA A 458 -10.50 -9.38 -8.72
C ALA A 458 -11.86 -9.21 -8.01
N MET A 459 -12.33 -7.98 -7.80
CA MET A 459 -13.71 -7.73 -7.34
C MET A 459 -14.70 -7.91 -8.49
N LEU A 460 -15.54 -8.95 -8.39
CA LEU A 460 -16.41 -9.38 -9.49
C LEU A 460 -17.88 -8.93 -9.37
N GLU A 461 -18.28 -8.26 -8.29
CA GLU A 461 -19.69 -7.89 -8.01
C GLU A 461 -20.70 -9.03 -8.25
N LYS A 462 -20.51 -10.18 -7.57
CA LYS A 462 -21.30 -11.41 -7.78
C LYS A 462 -21.26 -11.94 -9.23
N GLY A 463 -20.21 -11.62 -9.98
CA GLY A 463 -19.97 -12.09 -11.36
C GLY A 463 -20.27 -11.05 -12.45
N LYS A 464 -20.94 -9.93 -12.13
CA LYS A 464 -21.30 -8.89 -13.12
C LYS A 464 -20.10 -8.37 -13.92
N ASN A 465 -18.97 -8.15 -13.25
CA ASN A 465 -17.82 -7.51 -13.88
C ASN A 465 -17.15 -8.43 -14.94
N LEU A 466 -17.41 -9.74 -14.92
CA LEU A 466 -16.92 -10.71 -15.91
C LEU A 466 -17.54 -10.56 -17.32
N ILE A 467 -18.60 -9.74 -17.46
CA ILE A 467 -19.13 -9.35 -18.76
C ILE A 467 -18.09 -8.52 -19.55
N ASN A 468 -17.22 -7.79 -18.85
CA ASN A 468 -16.08 -7.11 -19.47
C ASN A 468 -14.94 -8.13 -19.73
N PRO A 469 -14.51 -8.36 -20.98
CA PRO A 469 -13.52 -9.37 -21.30
C PRO A 469 -12.12 -9.06 -20.72
N LEU A 470 -11.78 -7.79 -20.50
CA LEU A 470 -10.52 -7.39 -19.84
C LEU A 470 -10.49 -7.88 -18.39
N VAL A 471 -11.58 -7.63 -17.66
CA VAL A 471 -11.77 -8.07 -16.26
C VAL A 471 -11.78 -9.59 -16.17
N ALA A 472 -12.47 -10.27 -17.10
CA ALA A 472 -12.49 -11.73 -17.16
C ALA A 472 -11.08 -12.31 -17.40
N ALA A 473 -10.33 -11.81 -18.39
CA ALA A 473 -8.98 -12.28 -18.67
C ALA A 473 -8.00 -12.02 -17.50
N GLN A 474 -8.08 -10.86 -16.84
CA GLN A 474 -7.25 -10.55 -15.68
C GLN A 474 -7.62 -11.42 -14.45
N ASN A 475 -8.91 -11.72 -14.25
CA ASN A 475 -9.36 -12.67 -13.25
C ASN A 475 -8.83 -14.10 -13.52
N PHE A 476 -8.80 -14.53 -14.79
CA PHE A 476 -8.22 -15.82 -15.16
C PHE A 476 -6.72 -15.89 -14.87
N GLU A 477 -5.95 -14.88 -15.27
CA GLU A 477 -4.51 -14.79 -15.03
C GLU A 477 -4.19 -14.79 -13.52
N TYR A 478 -4.90 -13.99 -12.73
CA TYR A 478 -4.76 -14.00 -11.27
C TYR A 478 -5.00 -15.39 -10.70
N LYS A 479 -6.04 -16.10 -11.17
CA LYS A 479 -6.34 -17.46 -10.70
C LYS A 479 -5.25 -18.45 -11.06
N MET A 480 -4.81 -18.47 -12.32
CA MET A 480 -3.71 -19.34 -12.74
C MET A 480 -2.40 -19.07 -12.01
N SER A 481 -2.02 -17.81 -11.80
CA SER A 481 -0.79 -17.50 -11.06
C SER A 481 -0.87 -17.89 -9.58
N ASN A 482 -2.05 -17.77 -8.96
CA ASN A 482 -2.32 -18.24 -7.58
C ASN A 482 -2.49 -19.77 -7.44
N ILE A 483 -2.63 -20.51 -8.55
CA ILE A 483 -2.81 -21.98 -8.60
C ILE A 483 -1.54 -22.70 -9.07
N LEU A 484 -0.71 -22.06 -9.89
CA LEU A 484 0.49 -22.65 -10.49
C LEU A 484 1.78 -21.96 -10.03
N ASP A 485 1.91 -20.65 -10.29
CA ASP A 485 3.19 -19.94 -10.07
C ASP A 485 3.49 -19.73 -8.58
N LYS A 486 2.57 -19.14 -7.81
CA LYS A 486 2.76 -18.87 -6.38
C LYS A 486 2.93 -20.15 -5.53
N PRO A 487 2.22 -21.24 -5.82
CA PRO A 487 2.50 -22.56 -5.22
C PRO A 487 3.88 -23.13 -5.54
N LEU A 488 4.33 -23.05 -6.80
CA LEU A 488 5.69 -23.49 -7.23
C LEU A 488 6.77 -22.69 -6.48
N GLU A 489 6.68 -21.36 -6.55
CA GLU A 489 7.55 -20.42 -5.84
C GLU A 489 7.59 -20.76 -4.33
N SER A 490 6.42 -20.84 -3.67
CA SER A 490 6.33 -21.15 -2.24
C SER A 490 6.84 -22.54 -1.85
N ALA A 491 6.94 -23.50 -2.76
CA ALA A 491 7.55 -24.80 -2.51
C ALA A 491 9.08 -24.69 -2.38
N PHE A 492 9.71 -23.99 -3.33
CA PHE A 492 11.14 -23.68 -3.30
C PHE A 492 11.51 -22.66 -2.22
N GLY A 493 10.56 -21.84 -1.78
CA GLY A 493 10.66 -20.96 -0.61
C GLY A 493 11.15 -19.54 -0.92
N PHE A 494 11.24 -19.19 -2.21
CA PHE A 494 11.40 -17.83 -2.70
C PHE A 494 10.15 -17.52 -3.52
N ILE A 495 9.66 -16.30 -3.43
CA ILE A 495 8.45 -15.86 -4.11
C ILE A 495 8.83 -14.58 -4.82
N THR A 496 8.73 -14.56 -6.16
CA THR A 496 9.31 -13.48 -6.97
C THR A 496 8.65 -12.12 -6.72
N VAL A 497 7.44 -12.12 -6.15
CA VAL A 497 6.72 -10.95 -5.64
C VAL A 497 5.73 -11.37 -4.55
N LEU A 498 5.84 -10.73 -3.39
CA LEU A 498 4.79 -10.66 -2.37
C LEU A 498 4.06 -9.32 -2.57
N PRO A 499 2.81 -9.29 -3.09
CA PRO A 499 2.19 -8.03 -3.51
C PRO A 499 1.99 -7.06 -2.34
N GLY A 500 2.49 -5.83 -2.47
CA GLY A 500 2.31 -4.74 -1.49
C GLY A 500 0.87 -4.26 -1.30
N ALA A 501 -0.10 -4.86 -2.01
CA ALA A 501 -1.54 -4.67 -1.82
C ALA A 501 -2.16 -5.62 -0.78
N PHE A 502 -1.57 -6.81 -0.56
CA PHE A 502 -1.94 -7.73 0.53
C PHE A 502 -0.81 -8.74 0.83
N SER A 503 0.15 -8.31 1.65
CA SER A 503 1.29 -9.13 2.09
C SER A 503 1.63 -8.87 3.56
N ALA A 504 2.47 -9.73 4.14
CA ALA A 504 2.96 -9.61 5.50
C ALA A 504 4.45 -9.97 5.59
N TYR A 505 5.14 -9.43 6.58
CA TYR A 505 6.59 -9.56 6.77
C TYR A 505 6.93 -9.65 8.26
N ARG A 506 7.94 -10.45 8.60
CA ARG A 506 8.47 -10.50 9.97
C ARG A 506 9.42 -9.30 10.17
N PHE A 507 9.16 -8.46 11.17
CA PHE A 507 9.86 -7.17 11.29
C PHE A 507 11.39 -7.31 11.45
N VAL A 508 11.87 -8.33 12.18
CA VAL A 508 13.31 -8.65 12.30
C VAL A 508 13.95 -9.15 11.00
N ALA A 509 13.18 -9.78 10.10
CA ALA A 509 13.69 -10.20 8.80
C ALA A 509 13.98 -8.99 7.90
N LEU A 510 13.16 -7.94 7.99
CA LEU A 510 13.31 -6.69 7.24
C LEU A 510 14.53 -5.85 7.67
N GLN A 511 14.91 -5.88 8.96
CA GLN A 511 15.97 -5.01 9.50
C GLN A 511 17.30 -5.15 8.74
N ASN A 512 18.00 -4.04 8.55
CA ASN A 512 19.36 -4.04 7.99
C ASN A 512 20.38 -4.63 8.99
N ASP A 513 21.57 -4.97 8.50
CA ASP A 513 22.68 -5.42 9.33
C ASP A 513 23.41 -4.25 10.04
N LYS A 514 24.45 -4.58 10.83
CA LYS A 514 25.23 -3.59 11.61
C LYS A 514 25.98 -2.56 10.75
N THR A 515 26.11 -2.79 9.44
CA THR A 515 26.71 -1.84 8.47
C THR A 515 25.66 -0.96 7.78
N GLY A 516 24.38 -1.14 8.11
CA GLY A 516 23.25 -0.42 7.50
C GLY A 516 22.75 -1.05 6.19
N GLN A 517 23.40 -2.09 5.68
CA GLN A 517 23.01 -2.78 4.45
C GLN A 517 21.90 -3.81 4.72
N GLY A 518 20.91 -3.93 3.82
CA GLY A 518 19.89 -4.97 3.95
C GLY A 518 18.56 -4.66 3.30
N PRO A 519 17.50 -5.44 3.64
CA PRO A 519 16.24 -5.42 2.91
C PRO A 519 15.54 -4.06 2.91
N LEU A 520 15.54 -3.32 4.03
CA LEU A 520 14.92 -1.99 4.08
C LEU A 520 15.78 -0.91 3.41
N GLU A 521 17.12 -0.96 3.48
CA GLU A 521 17.96 -0.03 2.72
C GLU A 521 17.76 -0.19 1.22
N LYS A 522 17.73 -1.43 0.73
CA LYS A 522 17.44 -1.71 -0.68
C LYS A 522 16.01 -1.30 -1.06
N TYR A 523 15.00 -1.66 -0.27
CA TYR A 523 13.60 -1.31 -0.55
C TYR A 523 13.36 0.20 -0.66
N PHE A 524 14.05 1.01 0.16
CA PHE A 524 13.89 2.46 0.15
C PHE A 524 14.84 3.21 -0.80
N ALA A 525 15.87 2.57 -1.36
CA ALA A 525 16.81 3.22 -2.29
C ALA A 525 16.11 3.83 -3.53
N GLY A 526 14.97 3.29 -3.94
CA GLY A 526 14.14 3.87 -5.00
C GLY A 526 13.65 5.31 -4.74
N GLU A 527 13.53 5.73 -3.47
CA GLU A 527 13.15 7.11 -3.10
C GLU A 527 14.27 8.11 -3.43
N THR A 528 15.51 7.82 -3.02
CA THR A 528 16.67 8.70 -3.24
C THR A 528 17.13 8.68 -4.70
N MET A 529 16.85 7.60 -5.42
CA MET A 529 17.15 7.42 -6.84
C MET A 529 16.20 8.17 -7.80
N HIS A 530 15.35 9.08 -7.30
CA HIS A 530 14.62 10.03 -8.15
C HIS A 530 15.42 11.30 -8.51
N GLY A 531 16.63 11.47 -7.96
CA GLY A 531 17.59 12.50 -8.40
C GLY A 531 18.30 12.14 -9.71
N ALA A 532 18.94 13.13 -10.34
CA ALA A 532 19.53 13.06 -11.69
C ALA A 532 20.68 12.04 -11.91
N ASN A 533 21.07 11.28 -10.87
CA ASN A 533 22.23 10.37 -10.89
C ASN A 533 21.85 8.88 -10.99
N ALA A 534 20.56 8.52 -11.03
CA ALA A 534 20.14 7.13 -11.12
C ALA A 534 20.09 6.60 -12.56
N GLY A 535 20.69 5.44 -12.79
CA GLY A 535 20.57 4.74 -14.07
C GLY A 535 19.15 4.25 -14.34
N ILE A 536 18.68 4.39 -15.58
CA ILE A 536 17.33 3.99 -16.03
C ILE A 536 17.00 2.51 -15.79
N PHE A 537 18.00 1.61 -15.82
CA PHE A 537 17.84 0.21 -15.39
C PHE A 537 17.33 0.16 -13.94
N THR A 538 18.04 0.82 -13.03
CA THR A 538 17.73 0.90 -11.60
C THR A 538 16.39 1.58 -11.37
N ALA A 539 16.09 2.65 -12.12
CA ALA A 539 14.82 3.36 -12.02
C ALA A 539 13.61 2.51 -12.46
N ASN A 540 13.76 1.68 -13.50
CA ASN A 540 12.73 0.69 -13.88
C ASN A 540 12.63 -0.47 -12.88
N MET A 541 13.75 -0.92 -12.32
CA MET A 541 13.79 -1.97 -11.30
C MET A 541 12.95 -1.58 -10.06
N TYR A 542 13.01 -0.31 -9.62
CA TYR A 542 12.17 0.25 -8.56
C TYR A 542 10.72 0.61 -8.99
N LEU A 543 10.25 0.16 -10.16
CA LEU A 543 8.81 0.05 -10.45
C LEU A 543 8.18 -1.25 -9.90
N ALA A 544 9.00 -2.14 -9.32
CA ALA A 544 8.58 -3.36 -8.66
C ALA A 544 9.42 -3.62 -7.40
N GLU A 545 9.44 -2.63 -6.50
CA GLU A 545 10.18 -2.61 -5.23
C GLU A 545 9.99 -3.88 -4.38
N ASP A 546 8.77 -4.43 -4.38
CA ASP A 546 8.41 -5.64 -3.63
C ASP A 546 9.21 -6.87 -4.10
N ARG A 547 9.61 -6.93 -5.38
CA ARG A 547 10.46 -8.00 -5.93
C ARG A 547 11.88 -7.94 -5.38
N ILE A 548 12.42 -6.73 -5.24
CA ILE A 548 13.74 -6.48 -4.66
C ILE A 548 13.73 -6.84 -3.17
N LEU A 549 12.66 -6.48 -2.46
CA LEU A 549 12.48 -6.85 -1.05
C LEU A 549 12.43 -8.37 -0.87
N CYS A 550 11.71 -9.08 -1.75
CA CYS A 550 11.69 -10.55 -1.75
C CYS A 550 13.08 -11.14 -1.98
N TRP A 551 13.88 -10.58 -2.89
CA TRP A 551 15.25 -11.01 -3.15
C TRP A 551 16.18 -10.81 -1.95
N GLU A 552 16.18 -9.61 -1.37
CA GLU A 552 17.10 -9.26 -0.27
C GLU A 552 16.72 -9.95 1.04
N LEU A 553 15.45 -10.32 1.24
CA LEU A 553 15.03 -11.17 2.36
C LEU A 553 15.63 -12.58 2.27
N VAL A 554 15.51 -13.24 1.11
CA VAL A 554 15.95 -14.64 0.94
C VAL A 554 17.47 -14.75 0.79
N SER A 555 18.12 -13.78 0.13
CA SER A 555 19.57 -13.72 -0.03
C SER A 555 20.30 -13.10 1.19
N LYS A 556 19.58 -12.71 2.25
CA LYS A 556 20.14 -12.01 3.43
C LYS A 556 21.31 -12.78 4.04
N ARG A 557 22.44 -12.09 4.26
CA ARG A 557 23.69 -12.67 4.77
C ARG A 557 23.46 -13.35 6.12
N ASN A 558 24.00 -14.55 6.29
CA ASN A 558 23.91 -15.36 7.53
C ASN A 558 22.49 -15.60 8.06
N CYS A 559 21.46 -15.45 7.23
CA CYS A 559 20.07 -15.77 7.56
C CYS A 559 19.54 -16.88 6.64
N SER A 560 18.42 -17.48 7.01
CA SER A 560 17.73 -18.52 6.23
C SER A 560 16.23 -18.24 6.08
N TRP A 561 15.88 -16.96 5.85
CA TRP A 561 14.49 -16.54 5.63
C TRP A 561 13.91 -17.14 4.34
N ILE A 562 12.69 -17.67 4.43
CA ILE A 562 11.88 -18.13 3.29
C ILE A 562 10.60 -17.30 3.17
N LEU A 563 10.02 -17.31 1.97
CA LEU A 563 8.74 -16.65 1.66
C LEU A 563 7.65 -17.72 1.43
N GLN A 564 6.42 -17.46 1.88
CA GLN A 564 5.31 -18.43 1.80
C GLN A 564 4.03 -17.84 1.18
N TYR A 565 3.35 -18.64 0.35
CA TYR A 565 2.04 -18.33 -0.20
C TYR A 565 0.94 -19.00 0.64
N VAL A 566 -0.02 -18.21 1.13
CA VAL A 566 -1.05 -18.66 2.06
C VAL A 566 -2.41 -18.68 1.37
N LYS A 567 -2.74 -19.80 0.69
CA LYS A 567 -4.02 -20.00 -0.04
C LYS A 567 -5.28 -19.80 0.82
N SER A 568 -5.16 -19.83 2.15
CA SER A 568 -6.27 -19.53 3.08
C SER A 568 -6.54 -18.02 3.24
N ALA A 569 -5.53 -17.19 3.01
CA ALA A 569 -5.63 -15.74 3.09
C ALA A 569 -5.99 -15.17 1.72
N THR A 570 -6.90 -14.21 1.65
CA THR A 570 -7.42 -13.65 0.39
C THR A 570 -7.55 -12.13 0.49
N GLY A 571 -7.08 -11.40 -0.52
CA GLY A 571 -7.32 -9.97 -0.69
C GLY A 571 -8.11 -9.72 -1.97
N GLU A 572 -9.33 -9.20 -1.87
CA GLU A 572 -10.11 -8.76 -3.02
C GLU A 572 -9.66 -7.34 -3.42
N THR A 573 -9.41 -7.06 -4.70
CA THR A 573 -8.99 -5.75 -5.22
C THR A 573 -9.73 -5.41 -6.52
N ASP A 574 -9.93 -4.12 -6.78
CA ASP A 574 -10.45 -3.66 -8.07
C ASP A 574 -9.41 -3.84 -9.19
N VAL A 575 -9.89 -3.96 -10.43
CA VAL A 575 -9.07 -4.18 -11.63
C VAL A 575 -9.51 -3.25 -12.78
N PRO A 576 -8.62 -2.83 -13.69
CA PRO A 576 -8.96 -1.91 -14.77
C PRO A 576 -10.10 -2.42 -15.66
N THR A 577 -11.13 -1.58 -15.82
CA THR A 577 -12.26 -1.83 -16.72
C THR A 577 -12.03 -1.24 -18.12
N GLU A 578 -11.13 -0.26 -18.25
CA GLU A 578 -10.78 0.40 -19.51
C GLU A 578 -9.40 -0.01 -20.03
N MET A 579 -9.28 -0.16 -21.36
CA MET A 579 -8.04 -0.58 -22.01
C MET A 579 -6.87 0.40 -21.80
N ALA A 580 -7.14 1.71 -21.73
CA ALA A 580 -6.10 2.72 -21.52
C ALA A 580 -5.42 2.59 -20.14
N ASP A 581 -6.19 2.40 -19.08
CA ASP A 581 -5.66 2.20 -17.72
C ASP A 581 -5.10 0.78 -17.54
N PHE A 582 -5.65 -0.22 -18.24
CA PHE A 582 -5.07 -1.56 -18.32
C PHE A 582 -3.66 -1.53 -18.95
N ILE A 583 -3.47 -0.82 -20.07
CA ILE A 583 -2.14 -0.62 -20.68
C ILE A 583 -1.17 0.07 -19.71
N LEU A 584 -1.59 1.11 -18.99
CA LEU A 584 -0.72 1.80 -18.01
C LEU A 584 -0.41 0.97 -16.76
N GLN A 585 -1.31 0.11 -16.29
CA GLN A 585 -1.02 -0.88 -15.26
C GLN A 585 0.04 -1.88 -15.77
N ARG A 586 -0.16 -2.41 -16.97
CA ARG A 586 0.66 -3.49 -17.55
C ARG A 586 2.06 -3.01 -17.94
N ARG A 587 2.23 -1.78 -18.44
CA ARG A 587 3.55 -1.13 -18.61
C ARG A 587 4.40 -1.25 -17.33
N ARG A 588 3.86 -0.80 -16.19
CA ARG A 588 4.58 -0.79 -14.90
C ARG A 588 4.96 -2.20 -14.47
N TRP A 589 4.01 -3.14 -14.55
CA TRP A 589 4.24 -4.53 -14.11
C TRP A 589 5.21 -5.30 -15.02
N LEU A 590 5.13 -5.13 -16.34
CA LEU A 590 6.02 -5.81 -17.29
C LEU A 590 7.45 -5.27 -17.15
N ASN A 591 7.63 -3.94 -17.19
CA ASN A 591 8.96 -3.33 -17.04
C ASN A 591 9.55 -3.63 -15.67
N GLY A 592 8.83 -3.34 -14.58
CA GLY A 592 9.30 -3.61 -13.22
C GLY A 592 9.64 -5.08 -12.98
N SER A 593 8.84 -6.02 -13.50
CA SER A 593 9.14 -7.45 -13.38
C SER A 593 10.35 -7.87 -14.21
N PHE A 594 10.53 -7.35 -15.42
CA PHE A 594 11.68 -7.65 -16.26
C PHE A 594 12.99 -7.15 -15.64
N PHE A 595 13.06 -5.87 -15.26
CA PHE A 595 14.27 -5.30 -14.67
C PHE A 595 14.61 -5.90 -13.30
N ALA A 596 13.60 -6.23 -12.48
CA ALA A 596 13.83 -6.96 -11.23
C ALA A 596 14.27 -8.42 -11.43
N ALA A 597 13.79 -9.12 -12.47
CA ALA A 597 14.24 -10.46 -12.80
C ALA A 597 15.68 -10.48 -13.32
N VAL A 598 16.07 -9.50 -14.16
CA VAL A 598 17.48 -9.34 -14.57
C VAL A 598 18.35 -9.03 -13.34
N TYR A 599 17.86 -8.25 -12.37
CA TYR A 599 18.57 -7.99 -11.13
C TYR A 599 18.79 -9.25 -10.27
N SER A 600 17.74 -10.03 -9.98
CA SER A 600 17.88 -11.24 -9.17
C SER A 600 18.75 -12.30 -9.86
N LEU A 601 18.62 -12.47 -11.17
CA LEU A 601 19.44 -13.39 -11.96
C LEU A 601 20.91 -12.95 -12.04
N ALA A 602 21.20 -11.65 -12.18
CA ALA A 602 22.56 -11.14 -12.12
C ALA A 602 23.20 -11.31 -10.73
N HIS A 603 22.39 -11.22 -9.66
CA HIS A 603 22.84 -11.31 -8.28
C HIS A 603 22.70 -12.72 -7.67
N PHE A 604 22.36 -13.75 -8.46
CA PHE A 604 22.01 -15.08 -7.95
C PHE A 604 23.06 -15.67 -6.97
N TYR A 605 24.35 -15.40 -7.23
CA TYR A 605 25.49 -15.81 -6.40
C TYR A 605 25.39 -15.35 -4.94
N GLN A 606 24.64 -14.28 -4.66
CA GLN A 606 24.37 -13.82 -3.30
C GLN A 606 23.68 -14.89 -2.45
N ILE A 607 22.93 -15.84 -3.03
CA ILE A 607 22.28 -16.90 -2.26
C ILE A 607 23.27 -17.77 -1.48
N PHE A 608 24.53 -17.89 -1.95
CA PHE A 608 25.55 -18.66 -1.24
C PHE A 608 25.97 -18.00 0.09
N ARG A 609 25.82 -16.66 0.23
CA ARG A 609 26.10 -15.87 1.46
C ARG A 609 25.08 -16.05 2.59
N SER A 610 23.99 -16.78 2.32
CA SER A 610 22.92 -17.09 3.29
C SER A 610 23.27 -18.32 4.16
N HIS A 611 22.56 -18.49 5.28
CA HIS A 611 22.60 -19.71 6.11
C HIS A 611 21.57 -20.77 5.67
N HIS A 612 21.07 -20.70 4.43
CA HIS A 612 20.19 -21.74 3.87
C HIS A 612 20.93 -23.08 3.73
N SER A 613 20.21 -24.18 3.96
CA SER A 613 20.76 -25.54 3.82
C SER A 613 21.10 -25.88 2.36
N LEU A 614 21.99 -26.86 2.15
CA LEU A 614 22.43 -27.27 0.81
C LEU A 614 21.26 -27.59 -0.13
N PHE A 615 20.28 -28.38 0.34
CA PHE A 615 19.08 -28.70 -0.42
C PHE A 615 18.20 -27.47 -0.72
N ARG A 616 18.08 -26.52 0.22
CA ARG A 616 17.34 -25.27 -0.02
C ARG A 616 18.05 -24.38 -1.05
N LYS A 617 19.38 -24.28 -0.99
CA LYS A 617 20.21 -23.59 -2.00
C LYS A 617 20.11 -24.25 -3.39
N LEU A 618 20.06 -25.58 -3.46
CA LEU A 618 19.82 -26.32 -4.70
C LEU A 618 18.42 -26.04 -5.27
N PHE A 619 17.37 -26.04 -4.44
CA PHE A 619 16.02 -25.71 -4.89
C PHE A 619 15.90 -24.27 -5.43
N PHE A 620 16.53 -23.30 -4.76
CA PHE A 620 16.62 -21.93 -5.30
C PHE A 620 17.34 -21.89 -6.66
N PHE A 621 18.42 -22.64 -6.85
CA PHE A 621 19.13 -22.68 -8.14
C PHE A 621 18.27 -23.28 -9.27
N VAL A 622 17.47 -24.31 -8.98
CA VAL A 622 16.47 -24.85 -9.91
C VAL A 622 15.41 -23.79 -10.24
N GLU A 623 14.92 -23.07 -9.24
CA GLU A 623 13.95 -21.99 -9.42
C GLU A 623 14.50 -20.83 -10.26
N PHE A 624 15.73 -20.38 -10.00
CA PHE A 624 16.38 -19.31 -10.77
C PHE A 624 16.63 -19.73 -12.22
N THR A 625 16.98 -21.01 -12.45
CA THR A 625 17.11 -21.57 -13.79
C THR A 625 15.75 -21.55 -14.52
N TYR A 626 14.67 -21.95 -13.85
CA TYR A 626 13.31 -21.89 -14.37
C TYR A 626 12.84 -20.45 -14.66
N GLN A 627 13.17 -19.49 -13.79
CA GLN A 627 12.90 -18.06 -14.01
C GLN A 627 13.69 -17.49 -15.20
N ALA A 628 14.96 -17.87 -15.37
CA ALA A 628 15.78 -17.45 -16.50
C ALA A 628 15.22 -17.98 -17.84
N VAL A 629 14.80 -19.25 -17.91
CA VAL A 629 14.16 -19.80 -19.11
C VAL A 629 12.82 -19.12 -19.40
N ASN A 630 11.98 -18.86 -18.40
CA ASN A 630 10.76 -18.07 -18.59
C ASN A 630 11.05 -16.66 -19.11
N MET A 631 12.07 -15.98 -18.60
CA MET A 631 12.47 -14.64 -19.05
C MET A 631 12.95 -14.66 -20.52
N LEU A 632 13.67 -15.70 -20.93
CA LEU A 632 14.07 -15.92 -22.32
C LEU A 632 12.85 -16.12 -23.23
N PHE A 633 11.89 -16.95 -22.83
CA PHE A 633 10.64 -17.15 -23.57
C PHE A 633 9.79 -15.87 -23.66
N ALA A 634 9.78 -15.04 -22.61
CA ALA A 634 9.11 -13.74 -22.60
C ALA A 634 9.79 -12.73 -23.55
N TRP A 635 11.14 -12.70 -23.59
CA TRP A 635 11.90 -11.81 -24.49
C TRP A 635 11.60 -12.09 -25.97
N PHE A 636 11.52 -13.36 -26.34
CA PHE A 636 11.21 -13.81 -27.71
C PHE A 636 9.71 -14.03 -27.99
N ALA A 637 8.81 -13.60 -27.10
CA ALA A 637 7.40 -13.97 -27.17
C ALA A 637 6.67 -13.50 -28.44
N ILE A 638 7.05 -12.34 -29.01
CA ILE A 638 6.44 -11.83 -30.24
C ILE A 638 6.94 -12.59 -31.46
N GLY A 639 8.25 -12.86 -31.56
CA GLY A 639 8.82 -13.71 -32.62
C GLY A 639 8.25 -15.12 -32.59
N ASN A 640 8.14 -15.72 -31.39
CA ASN A 640 7.50 -17.02 -31.19
C ASN A 640 6.03 -17.01 -31.62
N PHE A 641 5.23 -16.00 -31.23
CA PHE A 641 3.82 -15.94 -31.61
C PHE A 641 3.64 -15.70 -33.11
N PHE A 642 4.49 -14.86 -33.74
CA PHE A 642 4.49 -14.69 -35.19
C PHE A 642 4.86 -15.98 -35.94
N LEU A 643 5.86 -16.73 -35.46
CA LEU A 643 6.25 -18.02 -36.04
C LEU A 643 5.13 -19.06 -35.93
N VAL A 644 4.52 -19.20 -34.75
CA VAL A 644 3.34 -20.07 -34.54
C VAL A 644 2.19 -19.68 -35.48
N PHE A 645 1.92 -18.37 -35.62
CA PHE A 645 0.92 -17.84 -36.55
C PHE A 645 1.26 -18.18 -38.02
N ARG A 646 2.46 -17.86 -38.50
CA ARG A 646 2.87 -18.05 -39.89
C ARG A 646 2.87 -19.53 -40.27
N ILE A 647 3.45 -20.40 -39.45
CA ILE A 647 3.55 -21.84 -39.72
C ILE A 647 2.16 -22.48 -39.70
N LEU A 648 1.32 -22.19 -38.71
CA LEU A 648 -0.02 -22.77 -38.64
C LEU A 648 -0.94 -22.29 -39.78
N THR A 649 -0.86 -21.01 -40.16
CA THR A 649 -1.68 -20.46 -41.25
C THR A 649 -1.19 -20.89 -42.63
N THR A 650 0.12 -21.01 -42.84
CA THR A 650 0.68 -21.62 -44.06
C THR A 650 0.30 -23.10 -44.17
N SER A 651 0.30 -23.86 -43.07
CA SER A 651 -0.09 -25.28 -43.12
C SER A 651 -1.51 -25.51 -43.69
N LEU A 652 -2.44 -24.56 -43.50
CA LEU A 652 -3.81 -24.63 -44.04
C LEU A 652 -3.90 -24.53 -45.57
N SER A 653 -2.88 -24.02 -46.27
CA SER A 653 -2.88 -23.97 -47.74
C SER A 653 -2.60 -25.31 -48.42
N GLY A 654 -2.32 -26.37 -47.64
CA GLY A 654 -2.22 -27.73 -48.14
C GLY A 654 -3.48 -28.17 -48.90
N LYS A 655 -3.28 -28.93 -49.99
CA LYS A 655 -4.36 -29.32 -50.93
C LYS A 655 -5.49 -30.11 -50.24
N ASP A 656 -5.15 -30.89 -49.21
CA ASP A 656 -6.09 -31.72 -48.43
C ASP A 656 -6.77 -30.98 -47.26
N LEU A 657 -6.49 -29.68 -47.09
CA LEU A 657 -6.99 -28.83 -45.99
C LEU A 657 -7.94 -27.74 -46.49
N LEU A 658 -7.46 -26.52 -46.71
CA LEU A 658 -8.25 -25.41 -47.29
C LEU A 658 -7.72 -24.97 -48.66
N GLY A 659 -6.62 -25.55 -49.15
CA GLY A 659 -6.06 -25.30 -50.48
C GLY A 659 -5.93 -23.82 -50.81
N THR A 660 -6.44 -23.41 -51.98
CA THR A 660 -6.41 -22.02 -52.46
C THR A 660 -7.08 -21.03 -51.51
N ALA A 661 -8.14 -21.41 -50.80
CA ALA A 661 -8.77 -20.54 -49.81
C ALA A 661 -7.88 -20.37 -48.57
N GLY A 662 -7.19 -21.43 -48.14
CA GLY A 662 -6.17 -21.37 -47.10
C GLY A 662 -5.01 -20.44 -47.47
N LEU A 663 -4.55 -20.51 -48.73
CA LEU A 663 -3.46 -19.66 -49.25
C LEU A 663 -3.84 -18.17 -49.28
N ILE A 664 -5.05 -17.84 -49.76
CA ILE A 664 -5.53 -16.46 -49.80
C ILE A 664 -5.63 -15.91 -48.37
N LEU A 665 -6.18 -16.69 -47.43
CA LEU A 665 -6.34 -16.29 -46.03
C LEU A 665 -5.00 -16.12 -45.30
N SER A 666 -4.02 -17.02 -45.50
CA SER A 666 -2.72 -16.92 -44.82
C SER A 666 -1.96 -15.66 -45.25
N VAL A 667 -1.85 -15.40 -46.56
CA VAL A 667 -1.21 -14.18 -47.09
C VAL A 667 -1.97 -12.92 -46.65
N THR A 668 -3.30 -12.94 -46.67
CA THR A 668 -4.11 -11.77 -46.26
C THR A 668 -3.92 -11.45 -44.78
N PHE A 669 -4.01 -12.46 -43.91
CA PHE A 669 -3.85 -12.25 -42.47
C PHE A 669 -2.41 -11.94 -42.09
N GLU A 670 -1.39 -12.40 -42.82
CA GLU A 670 0.01 -12.05 -42.57
C GLU A 670 0.29 -10.57 -42.83
N TRP A 671 -0.15 -10.04 -43.98
CA TRP A 671 -0.03 -8.60 -44.25
C TRP A 671 -0.79 -7.75 -43.24
N LEU A 672 -2.01 -8.18 -42.84
CA LEU A 672 -2.76 -7.50 -41.78
C LEU A 672 -2.10 -7.61 -40.41
N TYR A 673 -1.49 -8.76 -40.06
CA TYR A 673 -0.72 -8.95 -38.83
C TYR A 673 0.43 -7.95 -38.77
N LEU A 674 1.24 -7.89 -39.83
CA LEU A 674 2.42 -7.02 -39.90
C LEU A 674 2.03 -5.54 -39.88
N ALA A 675 1.03 -5.14 -40.66
CA ALA A 675 0.51 -3.77 -40.66
C ALA A 675 -0.05 -3.36 -39.28
N THR A 676 -0.77 -4.26 -38.60
CA THR A 676 -1.30 -4.01 -37.25
C THR A 676 -0.19 -3.92 -36.20
N LEU A 677 0.83 -4.79 -36.27
CA LEU A 677 1.98 -4.74 -35.36
C LEU A 677 2.80 -3.45 -35.55
N VAL A 678 3.09 -3.05 -36.79
CA VAL A 678 3.77 -1.77 -37.09
C VAL A 678 2.95 -0.58 -36.59
N THR A 679 1.63 -0.60 -36.79
CA THR A 679 0.72 0.43 -36.24
C THR A 679 0.80 0.48 -34.70
N CYS A 680 0.92 -0.67 -34.04
CA CYS A 680 1.11 -0.76 -32.59
C CYS A 680 2.41 -0.09 -32.14
N PHE A 681 3.54 -0.35 -32.81
CA PHE A 681 4.82 0.31 -32.54
C PHE A 681 4.74 1.84 -32.70
N VAL A 682 4.12 2.33 -33.78
CA VAL A 682 3.94 3.77 -34.03
C VAL A 682 3.10 4.42 -32.92
N LEU A 683 1.98 3.81 -32.55
CA LEU A 683 1.12 4.33 -31.47
C LEU A 683 1.81 4.27 -30.11
N ALA A 684 2.57 3.21 -29.82
CA ALA A 684 3.27 3.01 -28.55
C ALA A 684 4.45 3.97 -28.34
N LEU A 685 5.07 4.46 -29.41
CA LEU A 685 6.18 5.43 -29.35
C LEU A 685 5.71 6.89 -29.36
N GLY A 686 4.57 7.19 -30.00
CA GLY A 686 4.08 8.56 -30.20
C GLY A 686 2.92 9.02 -29.32
N ASN A 687 2.05 8.11 -28.84
CA ASN A 687 0.75 8.48 -28.24
C ASN A 687 0.51 7.87 -26.85
N ARG A 688 -0.09 8.66 -25.95
CA ARG A 688 -0.63 8.14 -24.68
C ARG A 688 -1.90 7.30 -24.95
N PRO A 689 -2.13 6.16 -24.24
CA PRO A 689 -3.27 5.27 -24.46
C PRO A 689 -4.64 5.96 -24.33
N GLN A 690 -4.78 6.92 -23.41
CA GLN A 690 -6.03 7.65 -23.20
C GLN A 690 -6.46 8.44 -24.46
N GLY A 691 -5.52 9.08 -25.17
CA GLY A 691 -5.79 9.83 -26.40
C GLY A 691 -6.02 8.96 -27.63
N SER A 692 -5.59 7.70 -27.60
CA SER A 692 -5.58 6.77 -28.74
C SER A 692 -6.40 5.49 -28.50
N ASN A 693 -7.21 5.45 -27.44
CA ASN A 693 -7.95 4.28 -26.94
C ASN A 693 -8.78 3.58 -28.05
N LYS A 694 -9.41 4.34 -28.96
CA LYS A 694 -10.14 3.80 -30.13
C LYS A 694 -9.26 2.93 -31.04
N PHE A 695 -8.02 3.34 -31.31
CA PHE A 695 -7.09 2.57 -32.13
C PHE A 695 -6.56 1.33 -31.40
N TYR A 696 -6.35 1.41 -30.08
CA TYR A 696 -6.00 0.23 -29.29
C TYR A 696 -7.15 -0.78 -29.25
N MET A 697 -8.40 -0.35 -29.05
CA MET A 697 -9.56 -1.24 -29.10
C MET A 697 -9.76 -1.89 -30.48
N ALA A 698 -9.53 -1.16 -31.58
CA ALA A 698 -9.56 -1.74 -32.93
C ALA A 698 -8.54 -2.89 -33.09
N GLN A 699 -7.31 -2.70 -32.59
CA GLN A 699 -6.29 -3.75 -32.56
C GLN A 699 -6.70 -4.92 -31.66
N VAL A 700 -7.30 -4.68 -30.49
CA VAL A 700 -7.79 -5.74 -29.60
C VAL A 700 -8.81 -6.65 -30.30
N TYR A 701 -9.76 -6.06 -31.04
CA TYR A 701 -10.72 -6.84 -31.82
C TYR A 701 -10.05 -7.64 -32.94
N PHE A 702 -9.11 -7.05 -33.67
CA PHE A 702 -8.32 -7.77 -34.69
C PHE A 702 -7.55 -8.95 -34.08
N TRP A 703 -6.84 -8.74 -32.96
CA TRP A 703 -6.09 -9.79 -32.28
C TRP A 703 -6.98 -10.92 -31.75
N ALA A 704 -8.20 -10.62 -31.29
CA ALA A 704 -9.18 -11.63 -30.91
C ALA A 704 -9.68 -12.46 -32.11
N VAL A 705 -9.88 -11.83 -33.28
CA VAL A 705 -10.25 -12.53 -34.53
C VAL A 705 -9.11 -13.43 -35.01
N ILE A 706 -7.86 -12.94 -35.01
CA ILE A 706 -6.67 -13.74 -35.32
C ILE A 706 -6.55 -14.93 -34.35
N MET A 707 -6.81 -14.74 -33.05
CA MET A 707 -6.77 -15.84 -32.09
C MET A 707 -7.87 -16.88 -32.34
N ALA A 708 -9.10 -16.45 -32.64
CA ALA A 708 -10.20 -17.35 -32.98
C ALA A 708 -9.88 -18.18 -34.24
N TYR A 709 -9.25 -17.55 -35.24
CA TYR A 709 -8.78 -18.23 -36.45
C TYR A 709 -7.63 -19.22 -36.17
N LEU A 710 -6.65 -18.88 -35.32
CA LEU A 710 -5.58 -19.80 -34.92
C LEU A 710 -6.09 -21.00 -34.08
N LEU A 711 -7.07 -20.77 -33.20
CA LEU A 711 -7.73 -21.84 -32.44
C LEU A 711 -8.51 -22.78 -33.38
N PHE A 712 -9.27 -22.22 -34.33
CA PHE A 712 -9.92 -22.99 -35.40
C PHE A 712 -8.90 -23.79 -36.22
N ALA A 713 -7.82 -23.15 -36.68
CA ALA A 713 -6.77 -23.77 -37.47
C ALA A 713 -6.12 -24.96 -36.73
N SER A 714 -5.75 -24.76 -35.45
CA SER A 714 -5.15 -25.79 -34.61
C SER A 714 -6.07 -27.00 -34.45
N VAL A 715 -7.37 -26.79 -34.20
CA VAL A 715 -8.34 -27.89 -34.07
C VAL A 715 -8.59 -28.56 -35.42
N PHE A 716 -8.76 -27.80 -36.50
CA PHE A 716 -9.03 -28.33 -37.84
C PHE A 716 -7.88 -29.18 -38.38
N VAL A 717 -6.63 -28.68 -38.29
CA VAL A 717 -5.42 -29.43 -38.68
C VAL A 717 -5.27 -30.70 -37.83
N THR A 718 -5.52 -30.62 -36.52
CA THR A 718 -5.46 -31.80 -35.64
C THR A 718 -6.50 -32.86 -36.04
N VAL A 719 -7.76 -32.47 -36.24
CA VAL A 719 -8.84 -33.39 -36.67
C VAL A 719 -8.54 -33.99 -38.05
N LYS A 720 -8.04 -33.20 -39.00
CA LYS A 720 -7.66 -33.69 -40.33
C LYS A 720 -6.47 -34.66 -40.29
N SER A 721 -5.47 -34.37 -39.45
CA SER A 721 -4.34 -35.28 -39.23
C SER A 721 -4.79 -36.63 -38.64
N VAL A 722 -5.75 -36.63 -37.70
CA VAL A 722 -6.36 -37.87 -37.17
C VAL A 722 -7.12 -38.61 -38.26
N GLN A 723 -7.96 -37.93 -39.04
CA GLN A 723 -8.74 -38.54 -40.13
C GLN A 723 -7.84 -39.23 -41.15
N ALA A 724 -6.75 -38.58 -41.57
CA ALA A 724 -5.77 -39.16 -42.48
C ALA A 724 -5.11 -40.42 -41.90
N GLN A 725 -4.62 -40.37 -40.66
CA GLN A 725 -3.92 -41.50 -40.03
C GLN A 725 -4.83 -42.72 -39.80
N VAL A 726 -6.07 -42.50 -39.37
CA VAL A 726 -7.07 -43.58 -39.19
C VAL A 726 -7.41 -44.23 -40.54
N ALA A 727 -7.50 -43.45 -41.62
CA ALA A 727 -7.72 -43.98 -42.97
C ALA A 727 -6.53 -44.81 -43.48
N THR A 728 -5.29 -44.43 -43.16
CA THR A 728 -4.08 -45.18 -43.60
C THR A 728 -3.91 -46.54 -42.93
N GLN A 729 -4.37 -46.73 -41.69
CA GLN A 729 -4.08 -47.94 -40.89
C GLN A 729 -5.30 -48.77 -40.46
N GLN A 730 -6.44 -48.62 -41.14
CA GLN A 730 -7.65 -49.45 -40.96
C GLN A 730 -8.17 -49.58 -39.51
N GLY A 731 -7.98 -48.55 -38.67
CA GLY A 731 -8.53 -48.56 -37.32
C GLY A 731 -8.04 -47.42 -36.43
N PHE A 732 -8.72 -47.23 -35.30
CA PHE A 732 -8.28 -46.35 -34.22
C PHE A 732 -7.75 -47.19 -33.06
N SER A 733 -6.43 -47.23 -32.89
CA SER A 733 -5.76 -47.82 -31.73
C SER A 733 -5.11 -46.72 -30.90
N VAL A 734 -5.28 -46.77 -29.59
CA VAL A 734 -4.72 -45.79 -28.64
C VAL A 734 -3.18 -45.75 -28.72
N ASP A 735 -2.55 -46.86 -29.08
CA ASP A 735 -1.09 -46.99 -29.24
C ASP A 735 -0.53 -46.16 -30.43
N LEU A 736 -1.34 -45.86 -31.46
CA LEU A 736 -0.96 -44.97 -32.56
C LEU A 736 -0.76 -43.52 -32.09
N LEU A 737 -1.51 -43.10 -31.06
CA LEU A 737 -1.47 -41.75 -30.50
C LEU A 737 -0.11 -41.44 -29.84
N PHE A 738 0.60 -42.47 -29.39
CA PHE A 738 1.92 -42.38 -28.76
C PHE A 738 3.07 -42.67 -29.73
N LYS A 739 2.82 -43.44 -30.80
CA LYS A 739 3.85 -43.81 -31.81
C LYS A 739 4.10 -42.72 -32.85
N ASN A 740 3.10 -41.92 -33.23
CA ASN A 740 3.33 -40.79 -34.14
C ASN A 740 3.88 -39.58 -33.37
N LYS A 741 5.17 -39.25 -33.59
CA LYS A 741 5.86 -38.12 -32.96
C LYS A 741 5.15 -36.78 -33.15
N LEU A 742 4.63 -36.48 -34.33
CA LEU A 742 3.97 -35.20 -34.63
C LEU A 742 2.67 -35.09 -33.83
N PHE A 743 1.85 -36.14 -33.88
CA PHE A 743 0.58 -36.19 -33.17
C PHE A 743 0.74 -36.19 -31.65
N PHE A 744 1.72 -36.95 -31.12
CA PHE A 744 2.08 -36.95 -29.70
C PHE A 744 2.54 -35.56 -29.21
N THR A 745 3.31 -34.83 -30.03
CA THR A 745 3.74 -33.45 -29.74
C THR A 745 2.53 -32.49 -29.65
N LEU A 746 1.57 -32.60 -30.58
CA LEU A 746 0.33 -31.81 -30.55
C LEU A 746 -0.52 -32.10 -29.30
N ILE A 747 -0.72 -33.38 -28.96
CA ILE A 747 -1.43 -33.76 -27.73
C ILE A 747 -0.74 -33.21 -26.48
N ILE A 748 0.58 -33.33 -26.37
CA ILE A 748 1.34 -32.81 -25.22
C ILE A 748 1.15 -31.29 -25.09
N SER A 749 1.25 -30.54 -26.20
CA SER A 749 1.05 -29.09 -26.18
C SER A 749 -0.35 -28.69 -25.71
N MET A 750 -1.40 -29.29 -26.29
CA MET A 750 -2.79 -29.00 -25.90
C MET A 750 -3.09 -29.44 -24.45
N ALA A 751 -2.57 -30.59 -24.03
CA ALA A 751 -2.75 -31.08 -22.66
C ALA A 751 -2.02 -30.19 -21.63
N SER A 752 -0.80 -29.76 -21.92
CA SER A 752 0.00 -28.92 -21.02
C SER A 752 -0.55 -27.50 -20.85
N THR A 753 -1.40 -27.02 -21.76
CA THR A 753 -1.99 -25.67 -21.72
C THR A 753 -3.46 -25.65 -21.30
N TRP A 754 -4.28 -26.65 -21.67
CA TRP A 754 -5.72 -26.66 -21.33
C TRP A 754 -6.06 -27.67 -20.24
N LEU A 755 -5.66 -28.94 -20.42
CA LEU A 755 -5.99 -30.01 -19.48
C LEU A 755 -5.28 -29.83 -18.14
N LEU A 756 -4.02 -29.38 -18.16
CA LEU A 756 -3.23 -29.08 -16.97
C LEU A 756 -3.85 -27.95 -16.14
N TYR A 757 -4.32 -26.88 -16.79
CA TYR A 757 -5.01 -25.77 -16.11
C TYR A 757 -6.33 -26.22 -15.48
N LEU A 758 -7.11 -27.05 -16.18
CA LEU A 758 -8.34 -27.63 -15.66
C LEU A 758 -8.09 -28.55 -14.44
N ILE A 759 -7.14 -29.48 -14.56
CA ILE A 759 -6.79 -30.42 -13.47
C ILE A 759 -6.23 -29.65 -12.27
N ALA A 760 -5.32 -28.70 -12.46
CA ALA A 760 -4.79 -27.88 -11.38
C ALA A 760 -5.90 -27.10 -10.65
N SER A 761 -6.85 -26.53 -11.39
CA SER A 761 -7.99 -25.81 -10.82
C SER A 761 -8.93 -26.72 -10.00
N ILE A 762 -9.14 -27.97 -10.45
CA ILE A 762 -9.90 -28.98 -9.71
C ILE A 762 -9.14 -29.40 -8.43
N LEU A 763 -7.83 -29.68 -8.52
CA LEU A 763 -7.00 -30.01 -7.36
C LEU A 763 -6.94 -28.87 -6.32
N PHE A 764 -6.99 -27.61 -6.76
CA PHE A 764 -7.05 -26.43 -5.90
C PHE A 764 -8.47 -26.11 -5.40
N LEU A 765 -9.49 -26.88 -5.82
CA LEU A 765 -10.91 -26.72 -5.49
C LEU A 765 -11.49 -25.35 -5.89
N ASP A 766 -11.06 -24.81 -7.04
CA ASP A 766 -11.57 -23.55 -7.61
C ASP A 766 -11.65 -23.60 -9.16
N PRO A 767 -12.52 -24.46 -9.74
CA PRO A 767 -12.60 -24.64 -11.19
C PRO A 767 -13.33 -23.52 -11.95
N TRP A 768 -14.04 -22.61 -11.26
CA TRP A 768 -15.06 -21.77 -11.92
C TRP A 768 -14.51 -20.76 -12.94
N HIS A 769 -13.28 -20.30 -12.76
CA HIS A 769 -12.63 -19.39 -13.72
C HIS A 769 -12.36 -20.06 -15.08
N MET A 770 -12.20 -21.40 -15.13
CA MET A 770 -12.13 -22.17 -16.38
C MET A 770 -13.44 -22.09 -17.19
N VAL A 771 -14.57 -21.86 -16.54
CA VAL A 771 -15.89 -21.75 -17.20
C VAL A 771 -16.25 -20.29 -17.50
N THR A 772 -15.97 -19.37 -16.57
CA THR A 772 -16.45 -17.98 -16.68
C THR A 772 -15.49 -17.01 -17.37
N SER A 773 -14.21 -17.35 -17.48
CA SER A 773 -13.14 -16.40 -17.85
C SER A 773 -12.14 -16.92 -18.89
N PHE A 774 -12.08 -18.23 -19.13
CA PHE A 774 -11.06 -18.87 -19.97
C PHE A 774 -11.12 -18.47 -21.44
N ILE A 775 -12.32 -18.37 -22.03
CA ILE A 775 -12.49 -18.02 -23.45
C ILE A 775 -12.04 -16.58 -23.69
N GLN A 776 -12.38 -15.66 -22.79
CA GLN A 776 -11.96 -14.25 -22.84
C GLN A 776 -10.44 -14.12 -22.69
N TYR A 777 -9.82 -14.91 -21.80
CA TYR A 777 -8.37 -14.98 -21.65
C TYR A 777 -7.67 -15.52 -22.92
N LEU A 778 -8.16 -16.62 -23.49
CA LEU A 778 -7.64 -17.17 -24.74
C LEU A 778 -7.69 -16.13 -25.85
N LEU A 779 -8.88 -15.56 -26.14
CA LEU A 779 -9.06 -14.58 -27.22
C LEU A 779 -8.20 -13.31 -27.04
N LEU A 780 -7.98 -12.87 -25.79
CA LEU A 780 -7.12 -11.72 -25.51
C LEU A 780 -5.62 -12.07 -25.48
N THR A 781 -5.20 -13.34 -25.52
CA THR A 781 -3.78 -13.73 -25.42
C THR A 781 -2.87 -12.96 -26.39
N PRO A 782 -3.20 -12.74 -27.68
CA PRO A 782 -2.34 -11.95 -28.57
C PRO A 782 -2.36 -10.45 -28.27
N THR A 783 -3.38 -9.93 -27.57
CA THR A 783 -3.35 -8.55 -27.03
C THR A 783 -2.30 -8.43 -25.92
N TYR A 784 -2.15 -9.44 -25.05
CA TYR A 784 -1.06 -9.47 -24.06
C TYR A 784 0.30 -9.53 -24.76
N LEU A 785 0.45 -10.38 -25.78
CA LEU A 785 1.73 -10.56 -26.47
C LEU A 785 2.13 -9.38 -27.37
N ASN A 786 1.23 -8.86 -28.20
CA ASN A 786 1.54 -7.87 -29.23
C ASN A 786 1.22 -6.42 -28.83
N ILE A 787 0.20 -6.14 -28.02
CA ILE A 787 -0.08 -4.76 -27.56
C ILE A 787 0.69 -4.45 -26.28
N LEU A 788 0.52 -5.26 -25.22
CA LEU A 788 1.04 -4.90 -23.90
C LEU A 788 2.57 -4.91 -23.85
N ASN A 789 3.23 -5.92 -24.43
CA ASN A 789 4.70 -5.98 -24.46
C ASN A 789 5.30 -4.86 -25.31
N VAL A 790 4.78 -4.62 -26.52
CA VAL A 790 5.24 -3.50 -27.39
C VAL A 790 5.09 -2.19 -26.65
N TYR A 791 3.93 -1.92 -26.04
CA TYR A 791 3.74 -0.69 -25.27
C TYR A 791 4.68 -0.60 -24.06
N ALA A 792 4.91 -1.69 -23.33
CA ALA A 792 5.82 -1.72 -22.18
C ALA A 792 7.27 -1.41 -22.57
N PHE A 793 7.84 -2.13 -23.54
CA PHE A 793 9.22 -1.91 -24.01
C PHE A 793 9.39 -0.52 -24.64
N CYS A 794 8.45 -0.07 -25.48
CA CYS A 794 8.42 1.29 -26.04
C CYS A 794 8.23 2.39 -24.98
N ASN A 795 7.86 2.05 -23.74
CA ASN A 795 7.69 3.01 -22.64
C ASN A 795 8.60 2.73 -21.43
N THR A 796 9.74 2.07 -21.64
CA THR A 796 10.83 1.91 -20.65
C THR A 796 11.46 3.23 -20.18
N HIS A 797 11.37 4.29 -20.98
CA HIS A 797 11.75 5.65 -20.57
C HIS A 797 10.79 6.32 -19.57
N ASP A 798 9.53 5.87 -19.53
CA ASP A 798 8.50 6.42 -18.66
C ASP A 798 8.58 5.69 -17.32
N ILE A 799 9.06 6.39 -16.30
CA ILE A 799 9.18 5.92 -14.91
C ILE A 799 8.05 6.53 -14.04
N THR A 800 7.07 7.22 -14.65
CA THR A 800 5.97 7.84 -13.92
C THR A 800 5.07 6.79 -13.26
N TRP A 801 4.73 7.02 -11.99
CA TRP A 801 3.93 6.11 -11.17
C TRP A 801 2.41 6.19 -11.45
N GLY A 802 1.98 7.10 -12.33
CA GLY A 802 0.57 7.35 -12.66
C GLY A 802 -0.18 8.28 -11.69
N THR A 803 0.48 8.71 -10.61
CA THR A 803 -0.03 9.71 -9.65
C THR A 803 0.00 11.11 -10.28
N LYS A 804 -1.13 11.84 -10.21
CA LYS A 804 -1.22 13.24 -10.69
C LYS A 804 -0.20 14.14 -9.96
N GLY A 805 0.40 15.10 -10.66
CA GLY A 805 1.48 15.98 -10.17
C GLY A 805 1.10 16.91 -8.99
N ASP A 806 2.07 17.67 -8.48
CA ASP A 806 1.94 18.34 -7.18
C ASP A 806 0.99 19.55 -7.16
N ASP A 807 -0.09 19.41 -6.39
CA ASP A 807 -0.91 20.55 -5.95
C ASP A 807 -0.27 21.12 -4.67
N LYS A 808 -0.18 22.46 -4.58
CA LYS A 808 0.38 23.12 -3.40
C LYS A 808 -0.66 23.09 -2.26
N PRO A 809 -0.31 22.60 -1.04
CA PRO A 809 -1.24 22.58 0.07
C PRO A 809 -1.61 24.00 0.54
N GLU A 810 -2.83 24.16 1.03
CA GLU A 810 -3.26 25.38 1.72
C GLU A 810 -2.39 25.62 2.97
N LYS A 811 -1.96 26.86 3.19
CA LYS A 811 -1.03 27.21 4.28
C LYS A 811 -1.71 27.04 5.65
N LEU A 812 -1.03 26.38 6.57
CA LEU A 812 -1.47 26.22 7.96
C LEU A 812 -0.73 27.21 8.89
N PRO A 813 -1.30 27.56 10.06
CA PRO A 813 -0.60 28.39 11.03
C PRO A 813 0.68 27.70 11.54
N ALA A 814 1.72 28.50 11.76
CA ALA A 814 2.95 28.08 12.44
C ALA A 814 2.79 28.13 13.97
N ALA A 815 3.56 27.32 14.69
CA ALA A 815 3.55 27.22 16.13
C ALA A 815 4.95 27.54 16.69
N ASN A 816 5.10 28.69 17.34
CA ASN A 816 6.40 29.24 17.76
C ASN A 816 6.55 29.30 19.29
N LEU A 817 7.78 29.12 19.76
CA LEU A 817 8.13 29.18 21.18
C LEU A 817 8.07 30.62 21.75
N LYS A 818 7.44 30.76 22.91
CA LYS A 818 7.60 31.91 23.81
C LYS A 818 8.75 31.66 24.80
N PRO A 819 9.33 32.73 25.40
CA PRO A 819 10.20 32.59 26.57
C PRO A 819 9.48 31.79 27.68
N GLY A 820 10.09 30.70 28.14
CA GLY A 820 9.48 29.77 29.10
C GLY A 820 9.03 28.42 28.53
N GLY A 821 9.26 28.12 27.25
CA GLY A 821 9.11 26.75 26.72
C GLY A 821 7.68 26.35 26.33
N LYS A 822 6.76 27.31 26.27
CA LYS A 822 5.38 27.12 25.80
C LYS A 822 5.18 27.63 24.39
N VAL A 823 4.14 27.13 23.72
CA VAL A 823 3.77 27.44 22.34
C VAL A 823 2.28 27.79 22.27
N ASP A 824 1.93 28.84 21.53
CA ASP A 824 0.54 29.24 21.30
C ASP A 824 -0.13 28.34 20.27
N VAL A 825 -1.22 27.68 20.67
CA VAL A 825 -2.00 26.78 19.82
C VAL A 825 -3.46 27.22 19.83
N ALA A 826 -3.97 27.65 18.69
CA ALA A 826 -5.41 27.72 18.45
C ALA A 826 -5.96 26.29 18.29
N ILE A 827 -6.89 25.91 19.16
CA ILE A 827 -7.56 24.60 19.22
C ILE A 827 -9.08 24.87 19.29
N PRO A 828 -9.96 24.09 18.64
CA PRO A 828 -11.40 24.12 18.91
C PRO A 828 -11.66 23.50 20.30
N THR A 829 -12.22 24.26 21.24
CA THR A 829 -12.39 23.78 22.64
C THR A 829 -13.78 24.04 23.24
N ASP A 830 -14.73 24.47 22.41
CA ASP A 830 -16.14 24.54 22.74
C ASP A 830 -16.80 23.26 22.22
N ASP A 831 -17.56 22.57 23.09
CA ASP A 831 -18.33 21.39 22.72
C ASP A 831 -19.34 21.68 21.61
N ALA A 832 -19.85 22.90 21.51
CA ALA A 832 -20.70 23.32 20.40
C ALA A 832 -19.93 23.39 19.07
N ASP A 833 -18.68 23.88 19.07
CA ASP A 833 -17.83 23.91 17.87
C ASP A 833 -17.43 22.48 17.44
N LEU A 834 -17.03 21.62 18.38
CA LEU A 834 -16.65 20.22 18.10
C LEU A 834 -17.82 19.41 17.51
N ASN A 835 -19.02 19.55 18.09
CA ASN A 835 -20.21 18.88 17.56
C ASN A 835 -20.65 19.47 16.19
N THR A 836 -20.51 20.79 15.98
CA THR A 836 -20.82 21.43 14.69
C THR A 836 -19.89 20.95 13.57
N GLN A 837 -18.58 20.87 13.83
CA GLN A 837 -17.60 20.33 12.87
C GLN A 837 -17.90 18.86 12.54
N TYR A 838 -18.17 18.04 13.56
CA TYR A 838 -18.54 16.63 13.41
C TYR A 838 -19.81 16.47 12.55
N GLU A 839 -20.83 17.30 12.74
CA GLU A 839 -22.04 17.28 11.91
C GLU A 839 -21.84 17.76 10.47
N GLN A 840 -20.91 18.68 10.22
CA GLN A 840 -20.55 19.10 8.86
C GLN A 840 -19.85 17.96 8.10
N GLU A 841 -18.84 17.33 8.71
CA GLU A 841 -18.13 16.19 8.13
C GLU A 841 -19.08 14.99 7.89
N LEU A 842 -20.04 14.72 8.79
CA LEU A 842 -21.09 13.70 8.57
C LEU A 842 -21.96 13.97 7.32
N ARG A 843 -22.18 15.23 6.93
CA ARG A 843 -22.98 15.59 5.74
C ARG A 843 -22.19 15.50 4.43
N ILE A 844 -20.86 15.60 4.48
CA ILE A 844 -19.99 15.60 3.28
C ILE A 844 -19.96 14.23 2.61
N PHE A 845 -19.93 13.13 3.38
CA PHE A 845 -19.92 11.77 2.81
C PHE A 845 -21.30 11.15 2.57
N SER A 846 -22.40 11.73 3.08
CA SER A 846 -23.75 11.16 2.92
C SER A 846 -24.37 11.34 1.52
N THR A 847 -23.75 12.15 0.65
CA THR A 847 -24.12 12.34 -0.76
C THR A 847 -23.33 11.41 -1.68
N LYS A 848 -23.59 11.43 -3.01
CA LYS A 848 -22.82 10.64 -4.00
C LYS A 848 -21.73 11.51 -4.64
N TYR A 849 -20.51 10.98 -4.72
CA TYR A 849 -19.34 11.67 -5.31
C TYR A 849 -19.36 11.70 -6.85
N ALA A 850 -18.60 12.66 -7.42
CA ALA A 850 -18.30 12.76 -8.85
C ALA A 850 -16.83 13.21 -9.03
N ALA A 851 -16.07 12.49 -9.85
CA ALA A 851 -14.62 12.67 -9.94
C ALA A 851 -14.20 13.87 -10.83
N PRO A 852 -13.29 14.75 -10.37
CA PRO A 852 -12.73 15.81 -11.20
C PRO A 852 -11.73 15.27 -12.24
N LYS A 853 -11.62 16.00 -13.36
CA LYS A 853 -10.72 15.68 -14.48
C LYS A 853 -9.22 15.80 -14.08
N ARG A 854 -8.32 15.44 -15.00
CA ARG A 854 -6.87 15.37 -14.75
C ARG A 854 -6.12 16.35 -15.65
N ASP A 855 -5.36 17.25 -15.03
CA ASP A 855 -4.36 18.09 -15.71
C ASP A 855 -2.94 17.56 -15.46
N VAL A 856 -1.97 18.02 -16.24
CA VAL A 856 -0.60 17.46 -16.33
C VAL A 856 0.42 18.59 -16.54
N THR A 857 1.56 18.56 -15.85
CA THR A 857 2.56 19.63 -15.92
C THR A 857 4.01 19.17 -15.75
N HIS A 858 4.91 19.81 -16.50
CA HIS A 858 6.31 20.11 -16.16
C HIS A 858 7.43 19.04 -16.06
N GLU A 859 7.19 17.75 -16.38
CA GLU A 859 8.24 16.71 -16.32
C GLU A 859 9.29 16.73 -17.46
N GLN A 860 9.09 17.57 -18.49
CA GLN A 860 9.69 17.43 -19.83
C GLN A 860 11.22 17.45 -19.93
N LYS A 861 11.96 18.05 -18.98
CA LYS A 861 13.43 18.23 -19.11
C LYS A 861 14.29 17.00 -18.79
N HIS A 862 13.74 15.97 -18.12
CA HIS A 862 14.46 14.73 -17.84
C HIS A 862 14.20 13.62 -18.87
N GLU A 863 13.21 13.78 -19.75
CA GLU A 863 12.76 12.71 -20.63
C GLU A 863 13.81 12.30 -21.68
N ASP A 864 14.61 13.25 -22.19
CA ASP A 864 15.36 13.06 -23.44
C ASP A 864 16.56 12.10 -23.29
N TYR A 865 17.21 12.07 -22.12
CA TYR A 865 18.21 11.06 -21.81
C TYR A 865 17.59 9.65 -21.74
N TYR A 866 16.41 9.53 -21.11
CA TYR A 866 15.69 8.27 -20.99
C TYR A 866 15.12 7.78 -22.34
N LYS A 867 14.70 8.69 -23.23
CA LYS A 867 14.25 8.37 -24.60
C LYS A 867 15.33 7.65 -25.41
N GLY A 868 16.62 7.97 -25.18
CA GLY A 868 17.75 7.33 -25.86
C GLY A 868 17.97 5.85 -25.48
N PHE A 869 18.01 5.55 -24.18
CA PHE A 869 18.16 4.17 -23.69
C PHE A 869 16.96 3.28 -24.10
N ARG A 870 15.74 3.82 -24.05
CA ARG A 870 14.55 3.15 -24.63
C ARG A 870 14.83 2.70 -26.05
N SER A 871 15.28 3.61 -26.92
CA SER A 871 15.50 3.30 -28.33
C SER A 871 16.51 2.16 -28.51
N ALA A 872 17.60 2.14 -27.72
CA ALA A 872 18.57 1.05 -27.75
C ALA A 872 17.96 -0.30 -27.32
N VAL A 873 17.22 -0.35 -26.21
CA VAL A 873 16.58 -1.58 -25.71
C VAL A 873 15.50 -2.08 -26.66
N VAL A 874 14.65 -1.18 -27.18
CA VAL A 874 13.58 -1.52 -28.13
C VAL A 874 14.17 -2.03 -29.44
N LEU A 875 15.19 -1.36 -30.00
CA LEU A 875 15.86 -1.83 -31.22
C LEU A 875 16.52 -3.20 -31.00
N ALA A 876 17.24 -3.41 -29.90
CA ALA A 876 17.85 -4.70 -29.59
C ALA A 876 16.80 -5.81 -29.48
N TRP A 877 15.69 -5.57 -28.77
CA TRP A 877 14.58 -6.51 -28.63
C TRP A 877 13.88 -6.81 -29.97
N MET A 878 13.62 -5.78 -30.79
CA MET A 878 13.05 -5.92 -32.13
C MET A 878 13.97 -6.72 -33.05
N PHE A 879 15.26 -6.38 -33.12
CA PHE A 879 16.23 -7.12 -33.95
C PHE A 879 16.42 -8.56 -33.46
N CYS A 880 16.38 -8.83 -32.15
CA CYS A 880 16.37 -10.20 -31.64
C CYS A 880 15.15 -11.00 -32.14
N ASN A 881 13.94 -10.44 -32.05
CA ASN A 881 12.72 -11.13 -32.49
C ASN A 881 12.65 -11.26 -34.02
N LEU A 882 13.14 -10.26 -34.77
CA LEU A 882 13.23 -10.29 -36.24
C LEU A 882 14.27 -11.32 -36.73
N ALA A 883 15.46 -11.35 -36.11
CA ALA A 883 16.50 -12.32 -36.44
C ALA A 883 16.05 -13.76 -36.12
N LEU A 884 15.31 -13.97 -35.02
CA LEU A 884 14.71 -15.27 -34.72
C LEU A 884 13.74 -15.70 -35.84
N ALA A 885 12.84 -14.81 -36.27
CA ALA A 885 11.91 -15.12 -37.35
C ALA A 885 12.63 -15.39 -38.69
N ALA A 886 13.65 -14.59 -39.02
CA ALA A 886 14.46 -14.76 -40.23
C ALA A 886 15.25 -16.09 -40.25
N ILE A 887 15.86 -16.47 -39.13
CA ILE A 887 16.61 -17.74 -39.01
C ILE A 887 15.66 -18.95 -39.15
N VAL A 888 14.49 -18.93 -38.50
CA VAL A 888 13.56 -20.06 -38.51
C VAL A 888 12.82 -20.21 -39.84
N LEU A 889 12.53 -19.10 -40.54
CA LEU A 889 11.88 -19.10 -41.86
C LEU A 889 12.87 -19.05 -43.04
N ASN A 890 14.19 -19.15 -42.79
CA ASN A 890 15.29 -18.96 -43.75
C ASN A 890 15.28 -17.60 -44.51
N ALA A 891 14.46 -16.65 -44.07
CA ALA A 891 14.12 -15.44 -44.81
C ALA A 891 15.18 -14.33 -44.72
N GLY A 892 15.07 -13.33 -45.59
CA GLY A 892 15.89 -12.11 -45.54
C GLY A 892 17.34 -12.29 -46.01
N GLY A 893 17.61 -13.33 -46.81
CA GLY A 893 18.95 -13.62 -47.35
C GLY A 893 19.79 -14.58 -46.51
N MET A 894 19.24 -15.16 -45.42
CA MET A 894 19.89 -16.23 -44.65
C MET A 894 20.21 -17.47 -45.49
N GLU A 895 19.42 -17.70 -46.55
CA GLU A 895 19.69 -18.59 -47.70
C GLU A 895 21.18 -18.62 -48.11
N ARG A 896 21.85 -17.45 -48.13
CA ARG A 896 23.23 -17.29 -48.63
C ARG A 896 24.31 -17.58 -47.59
N VAL A 897 23.92 -17.86 -46.34
CA VAL A 897 24.83 -17.99 -45.19
C VAL A 897 24.85 -19.41 -44.64
N THR A 898 23.76 -20.18 -44.75
CA THR A 898 23.81 -21.62 -44.45
C THR A 898 24.41 -22.43 -45.60
N PRO A 899 25.26 -23.44 -45.34
CA PRO A 899 25.99 -24.16 -46.39
C PRO A 899 25.05 -25.06 -47.21
N GLN A 900 24.95 -24.79 -48.52
CA GLN A 900 24.05 -25.51 -49.45
C GLN A 900 24.27 -27.03 -49.47
N LYS A 901 23.24 -27.82 -49.12
CA LYS A 901 23.23 -29.28 -49.23
C LYS A 901 21.86 -29.94 -49.51
N GLY A 902 20.91 -29.21 -50.11
CA GLY A 902 19.62 -29.76 -50.54
C GLY A 902 18.79 -28.73 -51.30
N ASP A 903 17.60 -29.13 -51.77
CA ASP A 903 16.61 -28.22 -52.31
C ASP A 903 16.06 -27.31 -51.20
N ASP A 904 16.01 -25.99 -51.44
CA ASP A 904 15.84 -24.98 -50.39
C ASP A 904 14.48 -25.04 -49.65
N GLU A 905 13.43 -25.60 -50.29
CA GLU A 905 12.09 -25.73 -49.68
C GLU A 905 12.05 -26.80 -48.57
N ASP A 906 12.64 -27.98 -48.80
CA ASP A 906 12.64 -29.10 -47.84
C ASP A 906 13.49 -28.79 -46.58
N GLU A 907 14.62 -28.09 -46.73
CA GLU A 907 15.43 -27.67 -45.58
C GLU A 907 14.73 -26.58 -44.73
N ALA A 908 14.01 -25.64 -45.35
CA ALA A 908 13.31 -24.58 -44.64
C ALA A 908 12.17 -25.13 -43.76
N ASP A 909 11.32 -25.98 -44.31
CA ASP A 909 10.21 -26.60 -43.58
C ASP A 909 10.73 -27.52 -42.45
N SER A 910 11.82 -28.26 -42.69
CA SER A 910 12.49 -29.08 -41.69
C SER A 910 12.97 -28.25 -40.48
N ARG A 911 13.64 -27.10 -40.72
CA ARG A 911 14.08 -26.18 -39.66
C ARG A 911 12.90 -25.60 -38.88
N ALA A 912 11.83 -25.20 -39.56
CA ALA A 912 10.62 -24.67 -38.95
C ALA A 912 9.91 -25.70 -38.05
N VAL A 913 9.78 -26.95 -38.51
CA VAL A 913 9.21 -28.07 -37.74
C VAL A 913 10.06 -28.40 -36.51
N ILE A 914 11.39 -28.43 -36.63
CA ILE A 914 12.29 -28.66 -35.49
C ILE A 914 12.17 -27.54 -34.46
N TYR A 915 12.15 -26.27 -34.89
CA TYR A 915 12.01 -25.13 -33.98
C TYR A 915 10.66 -25.15 -33.24
N MET A 916 9.57 -25.40 -33.96
CA MET A 916 8.24 -25.55 -33.37
C MET A 916 8.19 -26.69 -32.34
N ALA A 917 8.80 -27.86 -32.63
CA ALA A 917 8.90 -28.93 -31.66
C ALA A 917 9.64 -28.49 -30.38
N VAL A 918 10.78 -27.81 -30.51
CA VAL A 918 11.55 -27.28 -29.36
C VAL A 918 10.72 -26.31 -28.53
N VAL A 919 9.99 -25.38 -29.15
CA VAL A 919 9.09 -24.44 -28.46
C VAL A 919 7.97 -25.19 -27.72
N LEU A 920 7.27 -26.11 -28.39
CA LEU A 920 6.14 -26.85 -27.81
C LEU A 920 6.57 -27.74 -26.64
N TYR A 921 7.67 -28.49 -26.77
CA TYR A 921 8.22 -29.29 -25.67
C TYR A 921 8.75 -28.43 -24.51
N SER A 922 9.32 -27.25 -24.79
CA SER A 922 9.78 -26.32 -23.74
C SER A 922 8.60 -25.73 -22.97
N VAL A 923 7.52 -25.31 -23.65
CA VAL A 923 6.29 -24.84 -22.99
C VAL A 923 5.67 -25.95 -22.15
N ALA A 924 5.62 -27.18 -22.66
CA ALA A 924 5.12 -28.32 -21.90
C ALA A 924 5.98 -28.64 -20.66
N ALA A 925 7.31 -28.54 -20.75
CA ALA A 925 8.21 -28.70 -19.61
C ALA A 925 8.03 -27.59 -18.55
N LEU A 926 7.92 -26.33 -18.98
CA LEU A 926 7.67 -25.17 -18.09
C LEU A 926 6.28 -25.23 -17.42
N ALA A 927 5.29 -25.86 -18.06
CA ALA A 927 3.99 -26.13 -17.47
C ALA A 927 4.06 -27.33 -16.50
N ALA A 928 4.80 -28.40 -16.84
CA ALA A 928 4.99 -29.56 -15.98
C ALA A 928 5.72 -29.21 -14.67
N VAL A 929 6.78 -28.39 -14.73
CA VAL A 929 7.49 -27.89 -13.53
C VAL A 929 6.51 -27.17 -12.58
N ARG A 930 5.68 -26.27 -13.12
CA ARG A 930 4.62 -25.58 -12.36
C ARG A 930 3.62 -26.52 -11.74
N PHE A 931 3.11 -27.48 -12.50
CA PHE A 931 2.14 -28.45 -12.01
C PHE A 931 2.71 -29.34 -10.90
N ILE A 932 3.96 -29.79 -11.03
CA ILE A 932 4.65 -30.59 -10.01
C ILE A 932 4.85 -29.77 -8.73
N GLY A 933 5.30 -28.51 -8.84
CA GLY A 933 5.43 -27.60 -7.70
C GLY A 933 4.11 -27.29 -7.01
N ALA A 934 3.04 -27.07 -7.77
CA ALA A 934 1.70 -26.84 -7.25
C ALA A 934 1.12 -28.08 -6.53
N CYS A 935 1.33 -29.28 -7.09
CA CYS A 935 0.97 -30.53 -6.43
C CYS A 935 1.78 -30.76 -5.13
N TRP A 936 3.08 -30.49 -5.14
CA TRP A 936 3.92 -30.55 -3.94
C TRP A 936 3.50 -29.53 -2.87
N PHE A 937 3.14 -28.31 -3.28
CA PHE A 937 2.54 -27.31 -2.38
C PHE A 937 1.26 -27.83 -1.73
N LEU A 938 0.33 -28.44 -2.47
CA LEU A 938 -0.86 -29.05 -1.88
C LEU A 938 -0.54 -30.17 -0.88
N VAL A 939 0.44 -31.03 -1.18
CA VAL A 939 0.88 -32.10 -0.27
C VAL A 939 1.48 -31.52 1.00
N THR A 940 2.41 -30.56 0.91
CA THR A 940 3.00 -29.91 2.10
C THR A 940 1.97 -29.13 2.91
N ARG A 941 1.00 -28.47 2.26
CA ARG A 941 -0.15 -27.81 2.87
C ARG A 941 -1.08 -28.78 3.61
N LEU A 942 -1.25 -30.01 3.14
CA LEU A 942 -2.04 -31.02 3.85
C LEU A 942 -1.44 -31.36 5.22
N PHE A 943 -0.10 -31.43 5.33
CA PHE A 943 0.60 -31.71 6.60
C PHE A 943 0.86 -30.46 7.46
N ARG A 944 1.18 -29.31 6.86
CA ARG A 944 1.47 -28.04 7.59
C ARG A 944 0.21 -27.22 7.91
N GLY A 945 -0.86 -27.39 7.11
CA GLY A 945 -2.13 -26.70 7.25
C GLY A 945 -2.10 -25.19 7.00
N VAL A 946 -1.07 -24.68 6.30
CA VAL A 946 -0.87 -23.26 5.90
C VAL A 946 -1.07 -23.13 4.40
#